data_AF-A0A2V8W1T8-F1
#
_entry.id   AF-A0A2V8W1T8-F1
#
_cell.length_a   1.000
_cell.length_b   1.000
_cell.length_c   1.000
_cell.angle_alpha   90.00
_cell.angle_beta   90.00
_cell.angle_gamma   90.00
#
_symmetry.space_group_name_H-M   'P 1'
#
loop_
_entity.id
_entity.type
_entity.pdbx_description
1 polymer ?
#
loop_
_entity_poly.entity_id
_entity_poly.type
_entity_poly.pdbx_seq_one_letter_code
_entity_poly.pdbx_strand_id
1 'polypeptide(L)'
;MIPAQKSVLALAIGAALVMSACNLKRPTTGGSGGSGGSGGSGGSGGTTTGPFTIGGSVVGLSGTGLVLQDNGGDDLTVTGTGTVSFTFKTAITSGGTYNVTIKTQPSSQVCSVTNGSGTATANVTGVQISCAATYTVGGAVSGLQGAGLTLQDNGGDDLKISGTGTVNFTFATTLLAGANYAVTIKTQPTNPSQTCVVSNGSGTIVGSVSNVQVSCPQPKFPVGGTVVGLVVGTGDTLELQDNAGDNLFVTGDVDFTFPTQFTFGTTYSVDVFLSPTSQPGIGCNVFNATAVVTGIVSNVIVDCQHNDWAWMFPGSTAPALNSYGTAKLDSWKVGSPIPQPPFAASNSNTPGGRDFAMAWTDKNGNRWLFGGLGLEVTHQNTDGVPGYLNDMWVWPTNPSSGQDDGWWIPGAWIPANLPIVLDNVAGTYSADTTTLQLKGLGASYGTQGTGTSCAFPATSCTVPGARWGGITWTDATGNLWMFGGQGVASDQFGLLSDVWEFDLTSGPCSYDSATGTGTFTKCQWIWRGGSNLANQFNSATAPGGRWGAASYRDSAGNVWMFGGQGYDSASQIGLLNDLWKYNMATNAWTLVSGGTTGNQNGAYPASAGTGGAGFAPGGRQTAVLWVDLSGNIWLFGGFGLDSKGTSGSTGPGSLQIGSVLNDLWKFDPVAGQWTWVSGSNLANQNGVYGTQGISNATTNAAATNVPGSRWGSMGWVNPDGNLFLFGGFGYGSQGSQPTGFLNDVWEYQLSTGEWIWWKGSVDADQPGTYITSPVNFFQLNYTNNAVGARRGAAHWGPNPFGYVYLFGGEGYAGAGGPYGELNDVWRYLPFPTN
;
A
#
# COMPACT_ATOMS: atom_id res chain seq x y z
N MET A 1 -0.47 -25.87 9.67
CA MET A 1 -0.52 -27.34 9.87
C MET A 1 -0.66 -27.57 11.37
N ILE A 2 -1.67 -28.18 12.00
CA ILE A 2 -2.87 -28.97 11.69
C ILE A 2 -3.90 -28.61 12.79
N PRO A 3 -5.22 -28.79 12.56
CA PRO A 3 -6.24 -27.82 12.93
C PRO A 3 -7.18 -28.25 14.08
N ALA A 4 -7.95 -27.27 14.54
CA ALA A 4 -9.15 -27.41 15.35
C ALA A 4 -10.38 -27.88 14.53
N GLN A 5 -11.25 -28.68 15.14
CA GLN A 5 -12.65 -28.90 14.76
C GLN A 5 -13.48 -29.12 16.05
N LYS A 6 -14.48 -28.28 16.34
CA LYS A 6 -15.93 -28.39 15.99
C LYS A 6 -16.62 -29.57 16.73
N SER A 7 -17.81 -29.52 17.32
CA SER A 7 -18.95 -28.61 17.55
C SER A 7 -19.86 -29.39 18.57
N VAL A 8 -20.85 -28.89 19.32
CA VAL A 8 -22.26 -28.62 18.97
C VAL A 8 -23.04 -28.57 20.32
N LEU A 9 -23.91 -27.56 20.46
CA LEU A 9 -25.24 -27.50 21.10
C LEU A 9 -25.82 -28.74 21.84
N ALA A 10 -26.36 -28.58 23.06
CA ALA A 10 -27.82 -28.69 23.33
C ALA A 10 -28.19 -28.72 24.84
N LEU A 11 -29.39 -28.19 25.06
CA LEU A 11 -30.23 -27.94 26.24
C LEU A 11 -30.46 -29.09 27.26
N ALA A 12 -30.69 -28.67 28.51
CA ALA A 12 -31.88 -28.95 29.36
C ALA A 12 -31.83 -29.98 30.54
N ILE A 13 -32.16 -29.42 31.72
CA ILE A 13 -32.98 -29.92 32.85
C ILE A 13 -32.36 -30.91 33.86
N GLY A 14 -32.51 -30.59 35.15
CA GLY A 14 -32.63 -31.60 36.22
C GLY A 14 -32.16 -31.15 37.59
N ALA A 15 -33.09 -31.04 38.54
CA ALA A 15 -32.92 -30.57 39.91
C ALA A 15 -32.39 -31.64 40.90
N ALA A 16 -32.16 -31.19 42.16
CA ALA A 16 -32.18 -31.93 43.44
C ALA A 16 -30.92 -32.78 43.80
N LEU A 17 -30.45 -32.95 45.05
CA LEU A 17 -30.64 -32.36 46.39
C LEU A 17 -29.63 -33.07 47.34
N VAL A 18 -29.46 -32.53 48.56
CA VAL A 18 -28.98 -33.15 49.82
C VAL A 18 -27.48 -33.08 50.17
N MET A 19 -27.25 -32.43 51.32
CA MET A 19 -26.06 -32.42 52.16
C MET A 19 -26.07 -33.52 53.24
N SER A 20 -24.87 -33.99 53.61
CA SER A 20 -24.41 -34.39 54.97
C SER A 20 -22.99 -34.96 54.81
N ALA A 21 -22.01 -34.88 55.72
CA ALA A 21 -21.82 -34.28 57.04
C ALA A 21 -20.30 -34.24 57.30
N CYS A 22 -19.83 -33.44 58.28
CA CYS A 22 -18.94 -33.85 59.39
C CYS A 22 -18.14 -32.69 60.03
N ASN A 23 -18.48 -32.42 61.30
CA ASN A 23 -17.65 -32.23 62.50
C ASN A 23 -16.24 -31.60 62.41
N LEU A 24 -15.94 -30.65 63.34
CA LEU A 24 -15.02 -30.93 64.46
C LEU A 24 -15.01 -29.87 65.59
N LYS A 25 -15.10 -30.39 66.83
CA LYS A 25 -14.41 -30.06 68.10
C LYS A 25 -14.67 -28.78 68.95
N ARG A 26 -15.02 -29.12 70.20
CA ARG A 26 -15.03 -28.47 71.54
C ARG A 26 -13.81 -27.58 71.90
N PRO A 27 -13.94 -26.70 72.92
CA PRO A 27 -13.47 -27.08 74.27
C PRO A 27 -14.39 -26.67 75.44
N THR A 28 -14.05 -27.17 76.63
CA THR A 28 -14.80 -27.12 77.90
C THR A 28 -14.04 -26.41 79.01
N THR A 29 -14.77 -25.68 79.86
CA THR A 29 -14.64 -25.53 81.34
C THR A 29 -16.07 -25.16 81.82
N GLY A 30 -16.61 -25.50 83.00
CA GLY A 30 -16.23 -26.27 84.18
C GLY A 30 -17.38 -26.12 85.21
N GLY A 31 -17.68 -27.19 85.97
CA GLY A 31 -18.44 -27.20 87.25
C GLY A 31 -19.94 -26.84 87.19
N SER A 32 -20.82 -27.30 88.08
CA SER A 32 -20.84 -28.38 89.07
C SER A 32 -22.25 -28.37 89.70
N GLY A 33 -22.80 -29.56 89.98
CA GLY A 33 -23.66 -29.79 91.14
C GLY A 33 -25.18 -29.61 91.01
N GLY A 34 -25.91 -30.69 91.34
CA GLY A 34 -26.94 -30.58 92.39
C GLY A 34 -28.41 -30.76 92.01
N SER A 35 -28.84 -32.01 91.86
CA SER A 35 -30.01 -32.67 92.52
C SER A 35 -31.40 -32.00 92.65
N GLY A 36 -32.43 -32.79 92.27
CA GLY A 36 -33.79 -32.80 92.84
C GLY A 36 -34.76 -31.80 92.20
N GLY A 37 -36.02 -32.08 91.87
CA GLY A 37 -36.94 -33.12 92.27
C GLY A 37 -38.31 -32.47 92.52
N SER A 38 -39.36 -33.04 91.92
CA SER A 38 -40.77 -33.01 92.37
C SER A 38 -41.68 -31.80 92.07
N GLY A 39 -42.86 -32.14 91.50
CA GLY A 39 -44.19 -31.53 91.73
C GLY A 39 -44.43 -30.14 91.13
N GLY A 40 -45.57 -29.77 90.55
CA GLY A 40 -46.92 -30.34 90.53
C GLY A 40 -47.90 -29.17 90.30
N SER A 41 -49.03 -29.46 89.64
CA SER A 41 -50.18 -28.57 89.37
C SER A 41 -49.93 -27.36 88.48
N GLY A 42 -50.70 -27.08 87.44
CA GLY A 42 -52.16 -27.23 87.33
C GLY A 42 -52.72 -25.81 87.13
N GLY A 43 -53.04 -25.44 85.89
CA GLY A 43 -53.52 -24.11 85.55
C GLY A 43 -54.16 -24.10 84.16
N SER A 44 -55.49 -24.13 84.18
CA SER A 44 -56.42 -24.25 83.05
C SER A 44 -56.15 -23.29 81.90
N GLY A 45 -56.37 -23.78 80.68
CA GLY A 45 -56.35 -23.00 79.46
C GLY A 45 -57.48 -21.96 79.41
N GLY A 46 -57.11 -20.78 78.89
CA GLY A 46 -58.00 -19.89 78.17
C GLY A 46 -57.48 -19.80 76.75
N THR A 47 -58.15 -20.44 75.79
CA THR A 47 -57.88 -20.30 74.37
C THR A 47 -58.21 -18.88 73.95
N THR A 48 -57.20 -18.05 73.72
CA THR A 48 -57.34 -16.72 73.13
C THR A 48 -57.78 -16.89 71.67
N THR A 49 -59.08 -16.82 71.42
CA THR A 49 -59.63 -16.77 70.05
C THR A 49 -59.52 -15.35 69.53
N GLY A 50 -58.34 -14.97 69.07
CA GLY A 50 -58.14 -13.74 68.31
C GLY A 50 -57.79 -14.03 66.85
N PRO A 51 -57.98 -13.06 65.94
CA PRO A 51 -56.92 -12.78 64.98
C PRO A 51 -55.70 -12.21 65.73
N PHE A 52 -54.51 -12.72 65.41
CA PHE A 52 -53.24 -12.39 66.06
C PHE A 52 -52.42 -11.44 65.19
N THR A 53 -51.79 -10.45 65.81
CA THR A 53 -50.92 -9.50 65.11
C THR A 53 -49.56 -10.14 64.80
N ILE A 54 -48.99 -9.81 63.64
CA ILE A 54 -47.62 -10.16 63.28
C ILE A 54 -46.74 -8.92 63.43
N GLY A 55 -45.67 -9.04 64.21
CA GLY A 55 -44.78 -7.95 64.54
C GLY A 55 -43.40 -8.44 64.94
N GLY A 56 -42.52 -7.48 65.18
CA GLY A 56 -41.11 -7.75 65.33
C GLY A 56 -40.29 -6.51 65.59
N SER A 57 -38.98 -6.65 65.46
CA SER A 57 -38.04 -5.53 65.51
C SER A 57 -37.10 -5.53 64.31
N VAL A 58 -36.84 -4.33 63.81
CA VAL A 58 -35.73 -4.04 62.92
C VAL A 58 -34.55 -3.58 63.76
N VAL A 59 -33.36 -4.12 63.54
CA VAL A 59 -32.12 -3.76 64.23
C VAL A 59 -31.12 -3.25 63.19
N GLY A 60 -30.48 -2.11 63.49
CA GLY A 60 -29.44 -1.54 62.64
C GLY A 60 -29.95 -0.73 61.45
N LEU A 61 -31.22 -0.30 61.44
CA LEU A 61 -31.77 0.51 60.34
C LEU A 61 -31.17 1.92 60.38
N SER A 62 -30.54 2.36 59.31
CA SER A 62 -30.04 3.72 59.12
C SER A 62 -30.40 4.30 57.76
N GLY A 63 -30.68 3.43 56.76
CA GLY A 63 -31.22 3.80 55.46
C GLY A 63 -32.71 4.06 55.49
N THR A 64 -33.22 4.71 54.45
CA THR A 64 -34.65 5.02 54.29
C THR A 64 -35.31 4.12 53.24
N GLY A 65 -36.63 3.97 53.29
CA GLY A 65 -37.39 3.24 52.27
C GLY A 65 -37.54 1.73 52.50
N LEU A 66 -37.21 1.22 53.69
CA LEU A 66 -37.49 -0.18 54.04
C LEU A 66 -39.00 -0.45 54.01
N VAL A 67 -39.42 -1.44 53.22
CA VAL A 67 -40.80 -1.93 53.18
C VAL A 67 -40.78 -3.42 53.46
N LEU A 68 -41.48 -3.82 54.52
CA LEU A 68 -41.74 -5.22 54.85
C LEU A 68 -43.07 -5.64 54.22
N GLN A 69 -43.21 -6.92 53.89
CA GLN A 69 -44.45 -7.47 53.35
C GLN A 69 -44.76 -8.78 54.04
N ASP A 70 -45.97 -8.92 54.58
CA ASP A 70 -46.50 -10.20 55.03
C ASP A 70 -47.40 -10.82 53.96
N ASN A 71 -47.22 -12.13 53.74
CA ASN A 71 -48.08 -12.98 52.91
C ASN A 71 -48.38 -12.42 51.50
N GLY A 72 -47.46 -11.63 50.92
CA GLY A 72 -47.58 -11.12 49.56
C GLY A 72 -48.53 -9.92 49.38
N GLY A 73 -49.14 -9.39 50.45
CA GLY A 73 -50.21 -8.39 50.32
C GLY A 73 -50.32 -7.32 51.42
N ASP A 74 -49.79 -7.55 52.63
CA ASP A 74 -49.79 -6.54 53.70
C ASP A 74 -48.42 -5.85 53.77
N ASP A 75 -48.29 -4.73 53.04
CA ASP A 75 -47.06 -3.96 53.00
C ASP A 75 -46.99 -2.97 54.18
N LEU A 76 -45.83 -2.94 54.83
CA LEU A 76 -45.53 -2.03 55.93
C LEU A 76 -44.25 -1.25 55.66
N THR A 77 -44.40 0.05 55.41
CA THR A 77 -43.27 0.98 55.36
C THR A 77 -42.73 1.19 56.77
N VAL A 78 -41.44 0.90 56.98
CA VAL A 78 -40.76 1.11 58.26
C VAL A 78 -40.05 2.46 58.22
N THR A 79 -40.38 3.34 59.17
CA THR A 79 -39.76 4.66 59.32
C THR A 79 -39.05 4.75 60.67
N GLY A 80 -37.82 5.27 60.69
CA GLY A 80 -37.01 5.44 61.91
C GLY A 80 -35.56 5.02 61.69
N THR A 81 -34.75 5.08 62.75
CA THR A 81 -33.35 4.65 62.75
C THR A 81 -33.02 3.85 64.01
N GLY A 82 -31.96 3.04 63.98
CA GLY A 82 -31.52 2.19 65.08
C GLY A 82 -32.36 0.92 65.21
N THR A 83 -33.00 0.73 66.37
CA THR A 83 -33.92 -0.38 66.61
C THR A 83 -35.35 0.11 66.54
N VAL A 84 -36.13 -0.43 65.59
CA VAL A 84 -37.50 -0.01 65.31
C VAL A 84 -38.43 -1.21 65.49
N SER A 85 -39.40 -1.13 66.42
CA SER A 85 -40.46 -2.13 66.49
C SER A 85 -41.47 -1.91 65.38
N PHE A 86 -42.02 -3.00 64.84
CA PHE A 86 -43.05 -2.95 63.80
C PHE A 86 -44.17 -3.94 64.10
N THR A 87 -45.35 -3.67 63.57
CA THR A 87 -46.51 -4.55 63.63
C THR A 87 -47.34 -4.34 62.38
N PHE A 88 -47.65 -5.42 61.66
CA PHE A 88 -48.49 -5.40 60.49
C PHE A 88 -49.94 -5.05 60.87
N LYS A 89 -50.64 -4.37 59.97
CA LYS A 89 -52.00 -3.87 60.22
C LYS A 89 -53.02 -5.00 60.16
N THR A 90 -52.80 -5.98 59.29
CA THR A 90 -53.69 -7.12 59.12
C THR A 90 -53.36 -8.19 60.15
N ALA A 91 -54.29 -8.47 61.05
CA ALA A 91 -54.16 -9.58 61.98
C ALA A 91 -54.58 -10.90 61.31
N ILE A 92 -53.88 -11.98 61.64
CA ILE A 92 -54.07 -13.32 61.05
C ILE A 92 -54.94 -14.15 61.99
N THR A 93 -56.01 -14.76 61.47
CA THR A 93 -56.86 -15.67 62.26
C THR A 93 -56.05 -16.79 62.91
N SER A 94 -56.42 -17.20 64.13
CA SER A 94 -55.80 -18.34 64.81
C SER A 94 -55.60 -19.56 63.90
N GLY A 95 -54.37 -20.07 63.83
CA GLY A 95 -53.97 -21.18 62.97
C GLY A 95 -53.58 -20.80 61.53
N GLY A 96 -53.68 -19.53 61.13
CA GLY A 96 -53.21 -19.03 59.84
C GLY A 96 -51.68 -18.86 59.78
N THR A 97 -51.09 -18.95 58.60
CA THR A 97 -49.63 -18.79 58.39
C THR A 97 -49.24 -17.34 58.10
N TYR A 98 -48.07 -16.93 58.58
CA TYR A 98 -47.42 -15.66 58.21
C TYR A 98 -46.12 -15.92 57.44
N ASN A 99 -45.76 -14.98 56.57
CA ASN A 99 -44.53 -15.00 55.80
C ASN A 99 -44.07 -13.57 55.53
N VAL A 100 -43.31 -13.03 56.49
CA VAL A 100 -42.68 -11.72 56.43
C VAL A 100 -41.45 -11.76 55.54
N THR A 101 -41.47 -10.93 54.51
CA THR A 101 -40.39 -10.73 53.55
C THR A 101 -40.04 -9.25 53.45
N ILE A 102 -38.88 -8.93 52.89
CA ILE A 102 -38.49 -7.55 52.58
C ILE A 102 -38.93 -7.28 51.15
N LYS A 103 -39.91 -6.39 50.98
CA LYS A 103 -40.38 -5.94 49.67
C LYS A 103 -39.46 -4.90 49.05
N THR A 104 -38.90 -4.02 49.88
CA THR A 104 -37.96 -2.98 49.43
C THR A 104 -36.85 -2.82 50.47
N GLN A 105 -35.60 -2.98 50.04
CA GLN A 105 -34.42 -2.74 50.88
C GLN A 105 -34.24 -1.23 51.17
N PRO A 106 -33.70 -0.85 52.33
CA PRO A 106 -33.42 0.55 52.61
C PRO A 106 -32.21 1.05 51.79
N SER A 107 -32.13 2.37 51.57
CA SER A 107 -30.98 2.99 50.90
C SER A 107 -29.65 2.71 51.64
N SER A 108 -28.60 2.30 50.91
CA SER A 108 -27.24 2.07 51.43
C SER A 108 -27.14 1.02 52.54
N GLN A 109 -28.11 0.10 52.62
CA GLN A 109 -28.10 -1.03 53.53
C GLN A 109 -28.72 -2.25 52.89
N VAL A 110 -28.36 -3.42 53.42
CA VAL A 110 -29.06 -4.67 53.15
C VAL A 110 -29.58 -5.21 54.47
N CYS A 111 -30.88 -5.51 54.50
CA CYS A 111 -31.55 -6.14 55.61
C CYS A 111 -31.85 -7.61 55.30
N SER A 112 -31.84 -8.45 56.34
CA SER A 112 -32.23 -9.86 56.28
C SER A 112 -33.31 -10.16 57.31
N VAL A 113 -34.17 -11.15 57.02
CA VAL A 113 -35.27 -11.57 57.91
C VAL A 113 -34.88 -12.86 58.62
N THR A 114 -35.02 -12.89 59.94
CA THR A 114 -34.95 -14.10 60.78
C THR A 114 -36.28 -14.30 61.47
N ASN A 115 -36.72 -15.56 61.63
CA ASN A 115 -38.05 -15.91 62.14
C ASN A 115 -39.21 -15.30 61.33
N GLY A 116 -39.00 -15.08 60.03
CA GLY A 116 -39.95 -14.42 59.14
C GLY A 116 -41.22 -15.21 58.83
N SER A 117 -41.26 -16.52 59.07
CA SER A 117 -42.40 -17.37 58.74
C SER A 117 -42.84 -18.25 59.91
N GLY A 118 -44.11 -18.63 59.92
CA GLY A 118 -44.68 -19.49 60.98
C GLY A 118 -46.20 -19.55 60.95
N THR A 119 -46.80 -20.14 62.00
CA THR A 119 -48.26 -20.19 62.22
C THR A 119 -48.64 -19.32 63.41
N ALA A 120 -49.63 -18.46 63.24
CA ALA A 120 -50.09 -17.56 64.29
C ALA A 120 -51.06 -18.29 65.24
N THR A 121 -50.55 -18.77 66.37
CA THR A 121 -51.34 -19.33 67.49
C THR A 121 -51.42 -18.36 68.69
N ALA A 122 -50.69 -17.25 68.63
CA ALA A 122 -50.68 -16.10 69.52
C ALA A 122 -50.14 -14.88 68.75
N ASN A 123 -50.17 -13.67 69.34
CA ASN A 123 -49.50 -12.50 68.76
C ASN A 123 -48.01 -12.81 68.56
N VAL A 124 -47.52 -12.67 67.32
CA VAL A 124 -46.12 -12.92 66.95
C VAL A 124 -45.36 -11.62 67.10
N THR A 125 -44.36 -11.59 67.98
CA THR A 125 -43.49 -10.43 68.20
C THR A 125 -42.01 -10.74 67.92
N GLY A 126 -41.71 -11.96 67.49
CA GLY A 126 -40.34 -12.49 67.38
C GLY A 126 -39.71 -12.38 65.99
N VAL A 127 -40.36 -11.75 65.01
CA VAL A 127 -39.76 -11.52 63.69
C VAL A 127 -38.61 -10.51 63.83
N GLN A 128 -37.42 -10.84 63.35
CA GLN A 128 -36.25 -9.96 63.44
C GLN A 128 -35.77 -9.57 62.04
N ILE A 129 -35.63 -8.28 61.80
CA ILE A 129 -35.03 -7.73 60.58
C ILE A 129 -33.66 -7.15 60.95
N SER A 130 -32.58 -7.70 60.42
CA SER A 130 -31.21 -7.24 60.73
C SER A 130 -30.64 -6.50 59.54
N CYS A 131 -30.37 -5.20 59.68
CA CYS A 131 -29.85 -4.34 58.63
C CYS A 131 -28.36 -4.03 58.83
N ALA A 132 -27.59 -4.11 57.76
CA ALA A 132 -26.16 -3.79 57.75
C ALA A 132 -25.84 -2.81 56.63
N ALA A 133 -24.91 -1.89 56.90
CA ALA A 133 -24.44 -0.92 55.90
C ALA A 133 -23.67 -1.63 54.78
N THR A 134 -23.88 -1.12 53.56
CA THR A 134 -23.15 -1.55 52.37
C THR A 134 -22.32 -0.40 51.82
N TYR A 135 -21.15 -0.71 51.28
CA TYR A 135 -20.20 0.27 50.75
C TYR A 135 -19.71 -0.12 49.37
N THR A 136 -19.32 0.87 48.58
CA THR A 136 -18.80 0.69 47.22
C THR A 136 -17.29 0.43 47.23
N VAL A 137 -16.80 -0.30 46.22
CA VAL A 137 -15.38 -0.43 45.93
C VAL A 137 -15.07 0.26 44.61
N GLY A 138 -14.07 1.14 44.59
CA GLY A 138 -13.70 1.92 43.43
C GLY A 138 -12.28 2.47 43.53
N GLY A 139 -11.89 3.20 42.50
CA GLY A 139 -10.52 3.65 42.34
C GLY A 139 -10.30 4.42 41.05
N ALA A 140 -9.03 4.51 40.66
CA ALA A 140 -8.62 5.12 39.41
C ALA A 140 -7.67 4.21 38.62
N VAL A 141 -7.83 4.21 37.31
CA VAL A 141 -6.86 3.71 36.34
C VAL A 141 -6.03 4.89 35.85
N SER A 142 -4.72 4.73 35.73
CA SER A 142 -3.81 5.73 35.16
C SER A 142 -3.04 5.16 33.97
N GLY A 143 -2.84 5.97 32.93
CA GLY A 143 -2.05 5.62 31.74
C GLY A 143 -2.71 4.64 30.76
N LEU A 144 -4.03 4.46 30.83
CA LEU A 144 -4.75 3.55 29.92
C LEU A 144 -4.74 4.08 28.48
N GLN A 145 -4.37 3.24 27.52
CA GLN A 145 -4.39 3.54 26.08
C GLN A 145 -4.99 2.40 25.27
N GLY A 146 -4.68 1.15 25.62
CA GLY A 146 -5.25 -0.02 24.96
C GLY A 146 -6.71 -0.25 25.34
N ALA A 147 -7.44 -0.89 24.44
CA ALA A 147 -8.86 -1.20 24.63
C ALA A 147 -9.05 -2.56 25.33
N GLY A 148 -10.15 -2.70 26.08
CA GLY A 148 -10.58 -4.01 26.61
C GLY A 148 -10.15 -4.34 28.03
N LEU A 149 -9.56 -3.40 28.78
CA LEU A 149 -9.26 -3.58 30.20
C LEU A 149 -10.54 -3.96 30.97
N THR A 150 -10.50 -5.09 31.67
CA THR A 150 -11.60 -5.56 32.54
C THR A 150 -11.05 -5.83 33.93
N LEU A 151 -11.60 -5.14 34.93
CA LEU A 151 -11.32 -5.36 36.34
C LEU A 151 -12.33 -6.35 36.91
N GLN A 152 -11.96 -7.08 37.95
CA GLN A 152 -12.84 -8.02 38.63
C GLN A 152 -12.67 -7.89 40.14
N ASP A 153 -13.76 -7.70 40.87
CA ASP A 153 -13.78 -7.81 42.34
C ASP A 153 -14.28 -9.20 42.77
N ASN A 154 -13.58 -9.80 43.74
CA ASN A 154 -13.97 -11.02 44.43
C ASN A 154 -14.34 -12.22 43.51
N GLY A 155 -13.79 -12.27 42.30
CA GLY A 155 -14.01 -13.37 41.35
C GLY A 155 -15.34 -13.36 40.60
N GLY A 156 -16.19 -12.32 40.77
CA GLY A 156 -17.55 -12.32 40.23
C GLY A 156 -18.13 -10.98 39.78
N ASP A 157 -17.66 -9.84 40.29
CA ASP A 157 -18.12 -8.52 39.84
C ASP A 157 -17.13 -7.96 38.80
N ASP A 158 -17.45 -8.17 37.51
CA ASP A 158 -16.61 -7.70 36.40
C ASP A 158 -16.99 -6.29 35.96
N LEU A 159 -16.00 -5.41 35.86
CA LEU A 159 -16.15 -4.05 35.39
C LEU A 159 -15.26 -3.80 34.17
N LYS A 160 -15.89 -3.58 33.01
CA LYS A 160 -15.20 -3.15 31.80
C LYS A 160 -14.86 -1.66 31.90
N ILE A 161 -13.59 -1.32 31.68
CA ILE A 161 -13.12 0.07 31.67
C ILE A 161 -13.13 0.60 30.24
N SER A 162 -13.69 1.80 30.06
CA SER A 162 -13.74 2.52 28.78
C SER A 162 -13.12 3.91 28.92
N GLY A 163 -12.32 4.32 27.94
CA GLY A 163 -11.63 5.61 27.91
C GLY A 163 -10.11 5.45 27.81
N THR A 164 -9.40 6.58 27.80
CA THR A 164 -7.93 6.66 27.77
C THR A 164 -7.42 7.65 28.84
N GLY A 165 -6.14 7.57 29.18
CA GLY A 165 -5.52 8.39 30.22
C GLY A 165 -5.91 7.94 31.63
N THR A 166 -6.51 8.86 32.39
CA THR A 166 -6.97 8.61 33.77
C THR A 166 -8.47 8.34 33.77
N VAL A 167 -8.88 7.18 34.27
CA VAL A 167 -10.29 6.76 34.32
C VAL A 167 -10.67 6.36 35.75
N ASN A 168 -11.60 7.09 36.34
CA ASN A 168 -12.18 6.69 37.63
C ASN A 168 -13.18 5.56 37.44
N PHE A 169 -13.23 4.61 38.38
CA PHE A 169 -14.12 3.47 38.32
C PHE A 169 -14.75 3.16 39.67
N THR A 170 -15.90 2.51 39.66
CA THR A 170 -16.60 2.02 40.85
C THR A 170 -17.36 0.76 40.45
N PHE A 171 -17.19 -0.33 41.19
CA PHE A 171 -17.93 -1.57 41.01
C PHE A 171 -19.41 -1.38 41.39
N ALA A 172 -20.31 -2.02 40.64
CA ALA A 172 -21.74 -1.87 40.84
C ALA A 172 -22.23 -2.60 42.10
N THR A 173 -21.61 -3.72 42.45
CA THR A 173 -21.99 -4.50 43.64
C THR A 173 -21.41 -3.86 44.88
N THR A 174 -22.28 -3.45 45.80
CA THR A 174 -21.86 -2.97 47.11
C THR A 174 -21.60 -4.14 48.06
N LEU A 175 -20.57 -4.02 48.90
CA LEU A 175 -20.18 -5.04 49.87
C LEU A 175 -20.59 -4.65 51.29
N LEU A 176 -20.93 -5.63 52.12
CA LEU A 176 -21.28 -5.42 53.53
C LEU A 176 -20.09 -4.92 54.35
N ALA A 177 -20.35 -4.12 55.38
CA ALA A 177 -19.36 -3.78 56.39
C ALA A 177 -18.70 -5.04 56.97
N GLY A 178 -17.36 -5.07 57.01
CA GLY A 178 -16.57 -6.22 57.46
C GLY A 178 -16.28 -7.29 56.40
N ALA A 179 -16.88 -7.21 55.20
CA ALA A 179 -16.54 -8.09 54.08
C ALA A 179 -15.15 -7.74 53.51
N ASN A 180 -14.51 -8.69 52.83
CA ASN A 180 -13.27 -8.45 52.11
C ASN A 180 -13.56 -8.06 50.65
N TYR A 181 -12.70 -7.22 50.08
CA TYR A 181 -12.65 -6.95 48.66
C TYR A 181 -11.31 -7.43 48.08
N ALA A 182 -11.31 -7.81 46.81
CA ALA A 182 -10.16 -8.33 46.08
C ALA A 182 -10.28 -8.00 44.58
N VAL A 183 -9.88 -6.78 44.24
CA VAL A 183 -9.81 -6.25 42.88
C VAL A 183 -8.59 -6.82 42.16
N THR A 184 -8.84 -7.46 41.02
CA THR A 184 -7.84 -8.05 40.12
C THR A 184 -8.10 -7.60 38.68
N ILE A 185 -7.12 -7.81 37.80
CA ILE A 185 -7.31 -7.61 36.35
C ILE A 185 -7.73 -8.95 35.75
N LYS A 186 -8.95 -8.99 35.22
CA LYS A 186 -9.47 -10.15 34.48
C LYS A 186 -8.95 -10.19 33.05
N THR A 187 -8.83 -9.03 32.40
CA THR A 187 -8.36 -8.94 31.02
C THR A 187 -7.49 -7.70 30.86
N GLN A 188 -6.26 -7.90 30.40
CA GLN A 188 -5.35 -6.81 30.04
C GLN A 188 -5.81 -6.14 28.73
N PRO A 189 -5.57 -4.83 28.57
CA PRO A 189 -5.93 -4.13 27.34
C PRO A 189 -5.06 -4.58 26.15
N THR A 190 -5.66 -4.53 24.97
CA THR A 190 -5.07 -4.86 23.67
C THR A 190 -5.25 -3.69 22.70
N ASN A 191 -4.29 -3.49 21.79
CA ASN A 191 -4.26 -2.42 20.78
C ASN A 191 -4.26 -0.98 21.34
N PRO A 192 -3.09 -0.45 21.78
CA PRO A 192 -1.82 -1.17 21.98
C PRO A 192 -1.91 -2.14 23.18
N SER A 193 -1.09 -3.19 23.19
CA SER A 193 -1.01 -4.06 24.36
C SER A 193 -0.40 -3.29 25.54
N GLN A 194 -1.02 -3.38 26.72
CA GLN A 194 -0.42 -2.86 27.95
C GLN A 194 -0.55 -3.89 29.07
N THR A 195 0.45 -3.90 29.96
CA THR A 195 0.40 -4.69 31.19
C THR A 195 0.07 -3.75 32.33
N CYS A 196 -1.20 -3.69 32.71
CA CYS A 196 -1.64 -2.94 33.88
C CYS A 196 -1.37 -3.74 35.16
N VAL A 197 -1.15 -3.05 36.27
CA VAL A 197 -0.97 -3.64 37.60
C VAL A 197 -1.88 -2.98 38.61
N VAL A 198 -2.42 -3.78 39.55
CA VAL A 198 -3.29 -3.27 40.63
C VAL A 198 -2.47 -3.07 41.90
N SER A 199 -2.69 -1.94 42.56
CA SER A 199 -2.22 -1.64 43.91
C SER A 199 -3.40 -1.20 44.79
N ASN A 200 -3.30 -1.45 46.10
CA ASN A 200 -4.42 -1.34 47.05
C ASN A 200 -5.66 -2.16 46.64
N GLY A 201 -5.47 -3.24 45.88
CA GLY A 201 -6.55 -4.06 45.32
C GLY A 201 -7.28 -4.92 46.34
N SER A 202 -6.80 -5.06 47.58
CA SER A 202 -7.42 -5.91 48.58
C SER A 202 -7.52 -5.24 49.95
N GLY A 203 -8.56 -5.58 50.72
CA GLY A 203 -8.75 -5.08 52.08
C GLY A 203 -10.10 -5.48 52.67
N THR A 204 -10.43 -4.91 53.82
CA THR A 204 -11.71 -5.12 54.52
C THR A 204 -12.56 -3.85 54.48
N ILE A 205 -13.85 -3.99 54.24
CA ILE A 205 -14.80 -2.88 54.13
C ILE A 205 -15.08 -2.27 55.51
N VAL A 206 -14.52 -1.09 55.75
CA VAL A 206 -14.82 -0.22 56.91
C VAL A 206 -15.52 1.09 56.49
N GLY A 207 -15.75 1.25 55.18
CA GLY A 207 -16.31 2.43 54.52
C GLY A 207 -16.22 2.24 52.99
N SER A 208 -16.67 3.23 52.21
CA SER A 208 -16.49 3.22 50.75
C SER A 208 -15.00 3.29 50.39
N VAL A 209 -14.54 2.35 49.58
CA VAL A 209 -13.16 2.26 49.12
C VAL A 209 -13.05 3.03 47.80
N SER A 210 -12.15 4.00 47.74
CA SER A 210 -11.91 4.82 46.53
C SER A 210 -10.42 4.93 46.16
N ASN A 211 -9.55 4.18 46.84
CA ASN A 211 -8.09 4.28 46.73
C ASN A 211 -7.45 3.10 46.01
N VAL A 212 -8.24 2.22 45.37
CA VAL A 212 -7.69 1.21 44.45
C VAL A 212 -7.01 1.93 43.29
N GLN A 213 -5.79 1.54 42.96
CA GLN A 213 -5.00 2.17 41.90
C GLN A 213 -4.61 1.13 40.87
N VAL A 214 -4.97 1.35 39.60
CA VAL A 214 -4.56 0.51 38.48
C VAL A 214 -3.60 1.31 37.62
N SER A 215 -2.33 0.93 37.62
CA SER A 215 -1.30 1.60 36.82
C SER A 215 -1.07 0.84 35.53
N CYS A 216 -1.30 1.50 34.39
CA CYS A 216 -1.01 0.99 33.06
C CYS A 216 0.15 1.80 32.47
N PRO A 217 1.41 1.32 32.57
CA PRO A 217 2.54 2.00 31.95
C PRO A 217 2.28 2.22 30.45
N GLN A 218 2.69 3.38 29.94
CA GLN A 218 2.59 3.66 28.51
C GLN A 218 3.52 2.70 27.74
N PRO A 219 3.04 2.09 26.63
CA PRO A 219 3.88 1.20 25.83
C PRO A 219 5.02 2.01 25.20
N LYS A 220 6.18 1.35 25.07
CA LYS A 220 7.36 1.91 24.41
C LYS A 220 7.70 1.11 23.17
N PHE A 221 8.20 1.80 22.14
CA PHE A 221 8.52 1.20 20.85
C PHE A 221 9.92 1.61 20.38
N PRO A 222 10.67 0.71 19.75
CA PRO A 222 11.94 1.04 19.12
C PRO A 222 11.74 1.94 17.89
N VAL A 223 12.74 2.78 17.64
CA VAL A 223 12.87 3.59 16.43
C VAL A 223 14.12 3.15 15.69
N GLY A 224 13.97 2.87 14.39
CA GLY A 224 15.01 2.34 13.54
C GLY A 224 14.70 2.57 12.07
N GLY A 225 15.57 2.03 11.22
CA GLY A 225 15.57 2.32 9.80
C GLY A 225 16.67 1.61 9.04
N THR A 226 16.95 2.08 7.83
CA THR A 226 18.01 1.56 6.96
C THR A 226 18.91 2.70 6.48
N VAL A 227 20.22 2.45 6.45
CA VAL A 227 21.20 3.33 5.80
C VAL A 227 21.52 2.78 4.42
N VAL A 228 21.56 3.64 3.41
CA VAL A 228 21.98 3.33 2.04
C VAL A 228 22.92 4.38 1.47
N GLY A 229 23.76 3.97 0.52
CA GLY A 229 24.73 4.87 -0.10
C GLY A 229 25.98 5.09 0.75
N LEU A 230 26.20 4.31 1.81
CA LEU A 230 27.32 4.50 2.71
C LEU A 230 28.53 3.66 2.26
N VAL A 231 29.59 4.35 1.81
CA VAL A 231 30.85 3.71 1.39
C VAL A 231 31.55 3.09 2.60
N VAL A 232 32.03 1.85 2.45
CA VAL A 232 32.85 1.16 3.46
C VAL A 232 34.34 1.39 3.20
N GLY A 233 35.09 1.65 4.26
CA GLY A 233 36.54 1.91 4.23
C GLY A 233 37.09 2.15 5.65
N THR A 234 38.35 2.59 5.74
CA THR A 234 39.10 2.63 7.00
C THR A 234 38.85 3.92 7.80
N GLY A 235 38.14 3.79 8.93
CA GLY A 235 37.78 4.92 9.81
C GLY A 235 36.36 5.45 9.58
N ASP A 236 35.52 4.64 8.95
CA ASP A 236 34.31 5.07 8.25
C ASP A 236 33.07 4.88 9.10
N THR A 237 32.59 5.96 9.68
CA THR A 237 31.35 5.93 10.45
C THR A 237 30.46 7.10 10.09
N LEU A 238 29.21 6.80 9.75
CA LEU A 238 28.10 7.74 9.86
C LEU A 238 27.62 7.71 11.31
N GLU A 239 27.42 8.86 11.93
CA GLU A 239 26.82 8.91 13.28
C GLU A 239 25.40 9.46 13.16
N LEU A 240 24.43 8.64 13.53
CA LEU A 240 23.03 9.03 13.65
C LEU A 240 22.74 9.42 15.09
N GLN A 241 21.88 10.41 15.29
CA GLN A 241 21.41 10.80 16.61
C GLN A 241 19.89 10.85 16.63
N ASP A 242 19.29 10.36 17.70
CA ASP A 242 17.88 10.56 17.97
C ASP A 242 17.64 11.64 19.05
N ASN A 243 16.38 12.07 19.19
CA ASN A 243 15.99 13.00 20.26
C ASN A 243 15.85 12.35 21.66
N ALA A 244 16.19 11.07 21.82
CA ALA A 244 16.43 10.46 23.13
C ALA A 244 17.87 10.69 23.60
N GLY A 245 18.74 11.23 22.73
CA GLY A 245 20.15 11.47 23.00
C GLY A 245 21.03 10.26 22.70
N ASP A 246 20.49 9.24 22.02
CA ASP A 246 21.27 8.11 21.56
C ASP A 246 22.09 8.52 20.35
N ASN A 247 23.38 8.18 20.36
CA ASN A 247 24.27 8.30 19.22
C ASN A 247 24.59 6.89 18.72
N LEU A 248 24.43 6.67 17.42
CA LEU A 248 24.61 5.37 16.78
C LEU A 248 25.57 5.47 15.60
N PHE A 249 26.70 4.78 15.70
CA PHE A 249 27.64 4.64 14.59
C PHE A 249 27.18 3.54 13.64
N VAL A 250 27.17 3.87 12.35
CA VAL A 250 26.77 2.98 11.27
C VAL A 250 27.92 2.84 10.27
N THR A 251 28.17 1.61 9.80
CA THR A 251 29.24 1.28 8.86
C THR A 251 28.65 0.51 7.66
N GLY A 252 28.74 1.11 6.48
CA GLY A 252 28.13 0.55 5.27
C GLY A 252 26.60 0.58 5.27
N ASP A 253 26.01 0.03 4.22
CA ASP A 253 24.56 -0.10 4.09
C ASP A 253 24.03 -1.17 5.06
N VAL A 254 23.12 -0.79 5.95
CA VAL A 254 22.64 -1.68 7.03
C VAL A 254 21.35 -1.14 7.67
N ASP A 255 20.57 -2.05 8.25
CA ASP A 255 19.46 -1.70 9.13
C ASP A 255 19.97 -1.32 10.53
N PHE A 256 19.34 -0.31 11.12
CA PHE A 256 19.70 0.23 12.43
C PHE A 256 18.47 0.33 13.34
N THR A 257 18.72 0.35 14.64
CA THR A 257 17.69 0.59 15.66
C THR A 257 18.34 1.29 16.84
N PHE A 258 17.77 2.40 17.29
CA PHE A 258 18.23 3.09 18.49
C PHE A 258 17.92 2.27 19.75
N PRO A 259 18.83 2.25 20.74
CA PRO A 259 18.66 1.44 21.94
C PRO A 259 17.54 1.97 22.85
N THR A 260 17.29 3.27 22.90
CA THR A 260 16.24 3.88 23.70
C THR A 260 14.90 3.81 22.98
N GLN A 261 13.91 3.22 23.65
CA GLN A 261 12.55 3.13 23.11
C GLN A 261 11.73 4.38 23.45
N PHE A 262 10.91 4.80 22.50
CA PHE A 262 10.03 5.96 22.60
C PHE A 262 8.66 5.60 23.15
N THR A 263 8.07 6.51 23.91
CA THR A 263 6.76 6.28 24.53
C THR A 263 5.64 6.56 23.53
N PHE A 264 4.59 5.74 23.49
CA PHE A 264 3.45 5.93 22.59
C PHE A 264 2.87 7.36 22.67
N GLY A 265 2.66 7.97 21.51
CA GLY A 265 2.16 9.33 21.37
C GLY A 265 3.22 10.43 21.50
N THR A 266 4.48 10.08 21.79
CA THR A 266 5.61 11.03 21.71
C THR A 266 6.16 11.12 20.29
N THR A 267 6.86 12.21 19.97
CA THR A 267 7.50 12.41 18.66
C THR A 267 8.95 11.94 18.73
N TYR A 268 9.37 11.14 17.75
CA TYR A 268 10.79 10.86 17.53
C TYR A 268 11.38 11.86 16.52
N SER A 269 12.67 12.11 16.59
CA SER A 269 13.45 12.69 15.48
C SER A 269 14.76 11.95 15.33
N VAL A 270 15.20 11.74 14.09
CA VAL A 270 16.48 11.12 13.73
C VAL A 270 17.23 12.07 12.80
N ASP A 271 18.47 12.37 13.15
CA ASP A 271 19.34 13.29 12.44
C ASP A 271 20.71 12.64 12.17
N VAL A 272 21.42 13.18 11.17
CA VAL A 272 22.83 12.86 10.93
C VAL A 272 23.67 13.77 11.81
N PHE A 273 24.26 13.21 12.87
CA PHE A 273 25.11 13.95 13.80
C PHE A 273 26.51 14.19 13.24
N LEU A 274 27.12 13.15 12.65
CA LEU A 274 28.38 13.27 11.89
C LEU A 274 28.19 12.69 10.50
N SER A 275 28.47 13.50 9.48
CA SER A 275 28.49 13.05 8.09
C SER A 275 29.58 11.98 7.88
N PRO A 276 29.42 11.09 6.89
CA PRO A 276 30.37 10.01 6.65
C PRO A 276 31.78 10.53 6.36
N THR A 277 32.76 9.99 7.06
CA THR A 277 34.19 10.24 6.81
C THR A 277 34.70 9.56 5.53
N SER A 278 34.01 8.51 5.09
CA SER A 278 34.32 7.71 3.89
C SER A 278 34.08 8.45 2.57
N GLN A 279 33.26 9.49 2.60
CA GLN A 279 32.84 10.28 1.44
C GLN A 279 32.83 11.78 1.75
N PRO A 280 34.02 12.43 1.83
CA PRO A 280 34.12 13.83 2.22
C PRO A 280 33.39 14.76 1.25
N GLY A 281 32.58 15.67 1.78
CA GLY A 281 31.78 16.62 0.99
C GLY A 281 30.44 16.07 0.51
N ILE A 282 30.10 14.84 0.87
CA ILE A 282 28.86 14.16 0.51
C ILE A 282 27.99 14.04 1.77
N GLY A 283 26.83 14.70 1.76
CA GLY A 283 25.87 14.68 2.87
C GLY A 283 24.83 13.57 2.72
N CYS A 284 24.34 13.04 3.85
CA CYS A 284 23.21 12.12 3.85
C CYS A 284 21.90 12.86 4.12
N ASN A 285 20.84 12.44 3.43
CA ASN A 285 19.47 12.88 3.69
C ASN A 285 18.78 11.85 4.58
N VAL A 286 18.04 12.30 5.59
CA VAL A 286 17.23 11.42 6.44
C VAL A 286 15.76 11.57 6.05
N PHE A 287 15.18 10.47 5.60
CA PHE A 287 13.78 10.35 5.25
C PHE A 287 13.00 9.70 6.38
N ASN A 288 11.72 10.07 6.51
CA ASN A 288 10.89 9.73 7.66
C ASN A 288 11.56 10.06 9.01
N ALA A 289 12.35 11.13 9.02
CA ALA A 289 13.18 11.55 10.15
C ALA A 289 12.37 11.84 11.42
N THR A 290 11.09 12.22 11.31
CA THR A 290 10.25 12.54 12.47
C THR A 290 8.80 12.11 12.26
N ALA A 291 8.20 11.50 13.28
CA ALA A 291 6.77 11.23 13.36
C ALA A 291 6.32 10.98 14.81
N VAL A 292 5.01 10.85 15.03
CA VAL A 292 4.43 10.40 16.30
C VAL A 292 4.51 8.88 16.40
N VAL A 293 5.04 8.36 17.50
CA VAL A 293 5.20 6.94 17.75
C VAL A 293 3.84 6.30 18.07
N THR A 294 3.32 5.52 17.12
CA THR A 294 2.08 4.76 17.26
C THR A 294 2.32 3.23 17.32
N GLY A 295 3.55 2.80 17.08
CA GLY A 295 4.00 1.40 17.06
C GLY A 295 5.52 1.33 16.84
N ILE A 296 6.04 0.17 16.44
CA ILE A 296 7.43 0.01 15.99
C ILE A 296 7.67 0.92 14.78
N VAL A 297 8.74 1.70 14.82
CA VAL A 297 9.19 2.54 13.69
C VAL A 297 10.43 1.89 13.09
N SER A 298 10.32 1.42 11.85
CA SER A 298 11.42 0.78 11.09
C SER A 298 11.65 1.44 9.73
N ASN A 299 10.95 2.52 9.42
CA ASN A 299 10.88 3.13 8.10
C ASN A 299 11.73 4.39 7.95
N VAL A 300 12.64 4.69 8.89
CA VAL A 300 13.61 5.77 8.72
C VAL A 300 14.59 5.36 7.64
N ILE A 301 14.85 6.20 6.63
CA ILE A 301 15.84 5.89 5.59
C ILE A 301 16.91 6.96 5.62
N VAL A 302 18.17 6.58 5.79
CA VAL A 302 19.30 7.49 5.69
C VAL A 302 20.01 7.24 4.38
N ASP A 303 19.80 8.15 3.44
CA ASP A 303 20.38 8.09 2.10
C ASP A 303 21.62 8.98 2.02
N CYS A 304 22.79 8.34 2.06
CA CYS A 304 24.09 8.96 1.88
C CYS A 304 24.47 9.11 0.40
N GLN A 305 23.55 9.63 -0.41
CA GLN A 305 23.67 9.73 -1.87
C GLN A 305 23.86 8.36 -2.54
N HIS A 306 23.01 7.42 -2.16
CA HIS A 306 22.70 6.23 -2.95
C HIS A 306 22.52 6.65 -4.42
N ASN A 307 23.34 6.06 -5.31
CA ASN A 307 23.28 6.32 -6.74
C ASN A 307 22.04 5.61 -7.29
N ASP A 308 20.89 6.27 -7.19
CA ASP A 308 19.62 5.72 -7.64
C ASP A 308 19.65 5.34 -9.11
N TRP A 309 20.46 6.00 -9.93
CA TRP A 309 20.63 5.67 -11.34
C TRP A 309 22.08 5.32 -11.67
N ALA A 310 22.28 4.15 -12.26
CA ALA A 310 23.55 3.68 -12.81
C ALA A 310 23.50 3.75 -14.34
N TRP A 311 24.44 4.48 -14.94
CA TRP A 311 24.59 4.54 -16.38
C TRP A 311 25.29 3.27 -16.85
N MET A 312 24.68 2.60 -17.83
CA MET A 312 25.17 1.32 -18.35
C MET A 312 25.75 1.52 -19.75
N PHE A 313 26.99 1.08 -19.94
CA PHE A 313 27.69 1.10 -21.22
C PHE A 313 28.56 -0.15 -21.39
N PRO A 314 28.82 -0.60 -22.63
CA PRO A 314 29.72 -1.71 -22.90
C PRO A 314 31.19 -1.30 -22.71
N GLY A 315 32.00 -2.21 -22.16
CA GLY A 315 33.46 -2.07 -22.07
C GLY A 315 34.00 -1.53 -20.74
N SER A 316 35.32 -1.36 -20.65
CA SER A 316 36.04 -0.92 -19.44
C SER A 316 36.23 0.60 -19.35
N THR A 317 35.68 1.36 -20.28
CA THR A 317 35.86 2.81 -20.36
C THR A 317 34.57 3.46 -20.83
N ALA A 318 34.13 4.48 -20.10
CA ALA A 318 32.98 5.26 -20.50
C ALA A 318 33.23 5.90 -21.87
N PRO A 319 32.30 5.78 -22.82
CA PRO A 319 32.42 6.46 -24.11
C PRO A 319 32.15 7.96 -23.94
N ALA A 320 32.53 8.75 -24.95
CA ALA A 320 32.22 10.16 -24.98
C ALA A 320 30.70 10.39 -25.04
N LEU A 321 30.20 11.41 -24.33
CA LEU A 321 28.76 11.76 -24.23
C LEU A 321 28.04 11.99 -25.57
N ASN A 322 28.79 12.14 -26.68
CA ASN A 322 28.29 12.33 -28.04
C ASN A 322 28.40 11.09 -28.93
N SER A 323 29.07 10.02 -28.49
CA SER A 323 29.19 8.74 -29.22
C SER A 323 27.86 7.99 -29.37
N TYR A 324 26.82 8.52 -28.74
CA TYR A 324 25.52 7.90 -28.54
C TYR A 324 24.40 8.57 -29.34
N GLY A 325 24.74 9.36 -30.36
CA GLY A 325 23.77 9.77 -31.38
C GLY A 325 22.83 10.91 -30.98
N THR A 326 23.25 11.82 -30.09
CA THR A 326 22.53 13.07 -29.82
C THR A 326 22.59 13.97 -31.07
N ALA A 327 21.70 13.76 -32.04
CA ALA A 327 21.62 14.60 -33.23
C ALA A 327 20.84 15.88 -32.91
N LYS A 328 21.46 17.01 -33.23
CA LYS A 328 20.92 18.36 -33.05
C LYS A 328 19.78 18.61 -34.05
N LEU A 329 18.57 18.93 -33.59
CA LEU A 329 17.56 19.60 -34.41
C LEU A 329 17.68 21.12 -34.25
N ASP A 330 18.66 21.73 -34.90
CA ASP A 330 18.66 23.18 -35.07
C ASP A 330 17.62 23.54 -36.11
N SER A 331 16.41 23.88 -35.65
CA SER A 331 15.37 24.52 -36.47
C SER A 331 15.07 23.79 -37.80
N TRP A 332 14.19 22.79 -37.74
CA TRP A 332 13.69 22.11 -38.93
C TRP A 332 13.23 23.11 -40.02
N LYS A 333 13.92 23.10 -41.18
CA LYS A 333 13.40 23.62 -42.45
C LYS A 333 13.27 22.44 -43.41
N VAL A 334 12.08 22.26 -43.97
CA VAL A 334 11.83 21.29 -45.06
C VAL A 334 12.95 21.38 -46.11
N GLY A 335 13.60 20.24 -46.40
CA GLY A 335 14.49 20.08 -47.55
C GLY A 335 16.00 20.32 -47.33
N SER A 336 16.52 20.40 -46.11
CA SER A 336 17.98 20.46 -45.86
C SER A 336 18.50 19.20 -45.13
N PRO A 337 19.50 18.48 -45.68
CA PRO A 337 20.10 17.30 -45.04
C PRO A 337 20.84 17.64 -43.75
N ILE A 338 20.69 16.78 -42.74
CA ILE A 338 21.34 16.90 -41.42
C ILE A 338 22.85 16.57 -41.56
N PRO A 339 23.76 17.37 -40.96
CA PRO A 339 25.16 16.97 -40.81
C PRO A 339 25.25 15.70 -39.98
N GLN A 340 25.60 14.64 -40.68
CA GLN A 340 25.87 13.29 -40.22
C GLN A 340 26.73 13.29 -38.92
N PRO A 341 26.26 12.76 -37.76
CA PRO A 341 27.06 12.71 -36.53
C PRO A 341 28.35 11.87 -36.73
N PRO A 342 29.42 12.10 -35.96
CA PRO A 342 30.63 11.28 -36.03
C PRO A 342 30.31 9.87 -35.55
N PHE A 343 30.04 8.98 -36.50
CA PHE A 343 29.45 7.67 -36.30
C PHE A 343 30.39 6.68 -35.62
N ALA A 344 29.83 5.83 -34.77
CA ALA A 344 30.52 4.64 -34.32
C ALA A 344 30.83 3.75 -35.54
N ALA A 345 32.04 3.20 -35.59
CA ALA A 345 32.41 2.21 -36.59
C ALA A 345 31.38 1.06 -36.63
N SER A 346 31.25 0.42 -37.79
CA SER A 346 30.35 -0.71 -38.03
C SER A 346 30.48 -1.80 -36.95
N ASN A 347 29.53 -1.87 -36.01
CA ASN A 347 29.31 -2.89 -34.95
C ASN A 347 28.96 -2.34 -33.54
N SER A 348 28.38 -1.15 -33.39
CA SER A 348 28.24 -0.51 -32.07
C SER A 348 27.25 -1.14 -31.08
N ASN A 349 26.62 -2.28 -31.38
CA ASN A 349 25.74 -3.04 -30.48
C ASN A 349 24.81 -2.15 -29.62
N THR A 350 24.21 -1.15 -30.26
CA THR A 350 23.28 -0.21 -29.63
C THR A 350 22.15 0.11 -30.61
N PRO A 351 20.87 0.06 -30.20
CA PRO A 351 19.76 0.59 -30.95
C PRO A 351 20.00 2.09 -31.06
N GLY A 352 19.87 2.68 -32.25
CA GLY A 352 19.97 4.13 -32.41
C GLY A 352 18.98 4.87 -31.50
N GLY A 353 19.23 6.17 -31.29
CA GLY A 353 18.40 7.00 -30.41
C GLY A 353 16.95 7.01 -30.83
N ARG A 354 16.03 6.78 -29.89
CA ARG A 354 14.60 6.62 -30.22
C ARG A 354 13.65 6.93 -29.06
N ASP A 355 12.46 7.36 -29.44
CA ASP A 355 11.33 7.70 -28.58
C ASP A 355 10.15 6.73 -28.77
N PHE A 356 9.39 6.48 -27.68
CA PHE A 356 8.26 5.55 -27.57
C PHE A 356 8.47 4.18 -28.23
N ALA A 357 9.66 3.61 -28.05
CA ALA A 357 9.93 2.24 -28.41
C ALA A 357 9.18 1.26 -27.49
N MET A 358 8.79 0.12 -28.04
CA MET A 358 8.07 -0.93 -27.31
C MET A 358 9.07 -1.81 -26.57
N ALA A 359 8.79 -2.12 -25.31
CA ALA A 359 9.70 -2.84 -24.43
C ALA A 359 9.04 -4.06 -23.77
N TRP A 360 9.81 -5.13 -23.57
CA TRP A 360 9.37 -6.33 -22.85
C TRP A 360 10.45 -6.89 -21.95
N THR A 361 10.05 -7.49 -20.83
CA THR A 361 10.88 -8.44 -20.09
C THR A 361 10.40 -9.85 -20.40
N ASP A 362 11.27 -10.72 -20.90
CA ASP A 362 10.94 -12.13 -21.08
C ASP A 362 11.04 -12.94 -19.77
N LYS A 363 10.64 -14.22 -19.80
CA LYS A 363 10.67 -15.08 -18.61
C LYS A 363 12.07 -15.34 -18.04
N ASN A 364 13.12 -15.14 -18.83
CA ASN A 364 14.51 -15.31 -18.42
C ASN A 364 15.09 -13.98 -17.90
N GLY A 365 14.30 -12.90 -17.92
CA GLY A 365 14.69 -11.56 -17.54
C GLY A 365 15.29 -10.74 -18.67
N ASN A 366 15.44 -11.29 -19.89
CA ASN A 366 16.03 -10.52 -20.98
C ASN A 366 15.12 -9.36 -21.35
N ARG A 367 15.73 -8.23 -21.69
CA ARG A 367 15.06 -6.97 -22.00
C ARG A 367 15.00 -6.78 -23.51
N TRP A 368 13.80 -6.79 -24.06
CA TRP A 368 13.57 -6.68 -25.49
C TRP A 368 13.06 -5.29 -25.86
N LEU A 369 13.40 -4.83 -27.07
CA LEU A 369 13.06 -3.52 -27.60
C LEU A 369 12.66 -3.64 -29.07
N PHE A 370 11.57 -2.99 -29.46
CA PHE A 370 11.10 -2.96 -30.84
C PHE A 370 10.71 -1.54 -31.27
N GLY A 371 11.04 -1.21 -32.52
CA GLY A 371 10.55 -0.01 -33.19
C GLY A 371 10.89 1.29 -32.46
N GLY A 372 9.94 2.24 -32.46
CA GLY A 372 10.12 3.60 -31.98
C GLY A 372 10.29 4.62 -33.10
N LEU A 373 10.20 5.91 -32.77
CA LEU A 373 10.55 7.02 -33.65
C LEU A 373 12.00 7.41 -33.34
N GLY A 374 12.91 7.27 -34.29
CA GLY A 374 14.31 7.53 -33.99
C GLY A 374 15.25 7.41 -35.17
N LEU A 375 16.54 7.46 -34.87
CA LEU A 375 17.63 7.39 -35.84
C LEU A 375 18.04 5.94 -36.06
N GLU A 376 18.32 5.61 -37.33
CA GLU A 376 18.95 4.35 -37.69
C GLU A 376 20.43 4.32 -37.22
N VAL A 377 20.92 3.14 -36.88
CA VAL A 377 22.33 2.80 -36.68
C VAL A 377 23.01 2.90 -38.04
N THR A 378 24.18 3.52 -38.06
CA THR A 378 24.86 3.89 -39.30
C THR A 378 25.14 2.69 -40.22
N HIS A 379 24.69 2.80 -41.46
CA HIS A 379 25.10 1.97 -42.59
C HIS A 379 25.32 2.86 -43.83
N GLN A 380 25.84 2.28 -44.92
CA GLN A 380 26.25 3.02 -46.13
C GLN A 380 25.14 3.89 -46.77
N ASN A 381 23.87 3.72 -46.38
CA ASN A 381 22.70 4.37 -46.97
C ASN A 381 21.82 5.14 -45.95
N THR A 382 22.27 5.35 -44.71
CA THR A 382 21.48 6.07 -43.70
C THR A 382 21.30 7.55 -44.08
N ASP A 383 20.05 8.05 -44.03
CA ASP A 383 19.73 9.45 -44.41
C ASP A 383 19.94 10.46 -43.26
N GLY A 384 20.15 9.98 -42.04
CA GLY A 384 20.33 10.79 -40.83
C GLY A 384 19.05 11.47 -40.34
N VAL A 385 17.88 11.08 -40.87
CA VAL A 385 16.59 11.67 -40.52
C VAL A 385 15.81 10.69 -39.63
N PRO A 386 15.23 11.13 -38.50
CA PRO A 386 14.41 10.26 -37.68
C PRO A 386 13.24 9.63 -38.45
N GLY A 387 12.87 8.41 -38.08
CA GLY A 387 11.71 7.74 -38.64
C GLY A 387 11.25 6.55 -37.81
N TYR A 388 10.13 5.96 -38.22
CA TYR A 388 9.59 4.78 -37.57
C TYR A 388 10.44 3.58 -37.88
N LEU A 389 10.89 2.90 -36.83
CA LEU A 389 11.75 1.73 -36.92
C LEU A 389 10.91 0.44 -36.80
N ASN A 390 11.42 -0.66 -37.33
CA ASN A 390 10.82 -2.00 -37.28
C ASN A 390 11.80 -3.07 -36.76
N ASP A 391 12.90 -2.63 -36.16
CA ASP A 391 13.99 -3.45 -35.67
C ASP A 391 13.66 -4.03 -34.30
N MET A 392 14.17 -5.25 -34.01
CA MET A 392 14.04 -5.91 -32.72
C MET A 392 15.43 -6.11 -32.11
N TRP A 393 15.55 -5.75 -30.84
CA TRP A 393 16.79 -5.87 -30.06
C TRP A 393 16.54 -6.57 -28.74
N VAL A 394 17.57 -7.23 -28.22
CA VAL A 394 17.57 -7.82 -26.90
C VAL A 394 18.82 -7.42 -26.13
N TRP A 395 18.63 -7.09 -24.88
CA TRP A 395 19.66 -6.93 -23.86
C TRP A 395 19.53 -8.09 -22.87
N PRO A 396 20.41 -9.09 -22.94
CA PRO A 396 20.31 -10.29 -22.10
C PRO A 396 20.53 -10.02 -20.60
N THR A 397 20.00 -10.91 -19.75
CA THR A 397 20.23 -10.94 -18.28
C THR A 397 21.32 -11.90 -17.81
N ASN A 398 21.79 -12.81 -18.69
CA ASN A 398 22.83 -13.85 -18.57
C ASN A 398 22.32 -15.32 -18.33
N PRO A 399 22.67 -16.33 -19.17
CA PRO A 399 21.96 -17.62 -19.22
C PRO A 399 22.27 -18.68 -18.15
N SER A 400 23.20 -18.48 -17.20
CA SER A 400 23.68 -19.59 -16.34
C SER A 400 23.51 -19.43 -14.82
N SER A 401 23.22 -18.24 -14.28
CA SER A 401 23.20 -18.05 -12.80
C SER A 401 22.09 -17.15 -12.27
N GLY A 402 21.39 -16.39 -13.12
CA GLY A 402 20.32 -15.48 -12.65
C GLY A 402 20.81 -14.29 -11.82
N GLN A 403 22.10 -13.97 -11.87
CA GLN A 403 22.66 -12.69 -11.42
C GLN A 403 23.34 -11.99 -12.59
N ASP A 404 23.47 -10.65 -12.54
CA ASP A 404 24.25 -9.83 -13.50
C ASP A 404 25.75 -10.19 -13.38
N ASP A 405 26.16 -11.39 -13.79
CA ASP A 405 27.56 -11.82 -13.86
C ASP A 405 28.21 -11.33 -15.15
N GLY A 406 28.34 -10.00 -15.22
CA GLY A 406 29.22 -9.35 -16.18
C GLY A 406 30.62 -9.94 -16.06
N TRP A 407 31.04 -10.74 -17.05
CA TRP A 407 32.44 -11.00 -17.34
C TRP A 407 32.54 -11.79 -18.65
N TRP A 408 32.38 -11.10 -19.78
CA TRP A 408 33.08 -11.28 -21.08
C TRP A 408 32.39 -10.51 -22.22
N ILE A 409 31.16 -10.00 -22.03
CA ILE A 409 30.58 -8.86 -22.79
C ILE A 409 29.59 -8.08 -21.88
N PRO A 410 30.00 -7.02 -21.17
CA PRO A 410 29.04 -6.11 -20.53
C PRO A 410 28.19 -5.41 -21.62
N GLY A 411 26.86 -5.52 -21.51
CA GLY A 411 25.92 -4.49 -21.98
C GLY A 411 25.89 -4.12 -23.46
N ALA A 412 25.98 -5.10 -24.35
CA ALA A 412 25.79 -4.91 -25.78
C ALA A 412 24.38 -5.34 -26.18
N TRP A 413 23.62 -4.45 -26.79
CA TRP A 413 22.36 -4.82 -27.42
C TRP A 413 22.63 -5.76 -28.61
N ILE A 414 21.84 -6.82 -28.68
CA ILE A 414 21.95 -7.85 -29.71
C ILE A 414 20.75 -7.71 -30.63
N PRO A 415 20.94 -7.56 -31.95
CA PRO A 415 19.83 -7.62 -32.87
C PRO A 415 19.21 -9.01 -32.86
N ALA A 416 17.89 -9.09 -32.76
CA ALA A 416 17.15 -10.34 -32.86
C ALA A 416 16.28 -10.29 -34.12
N ASN A 417 16.23 -11.40 -34.88
CA ASN A 417 15.60 -11.55 -36.20
C ASN A 417 16.52 -11.42 -37.44
N LEU A 418 17.83 -11.61 -37.30
CA LEU A 418 18.76 -11.69 -38.44
C LEU A 418 18.79 -13.09 -39.07
N PRO A 419 18.72 -13.24 -40.41
CA PRO A 419 19.33 -14.37 -41.08
C PRO A 419 20.85 -14.21 -41.02
N ILE A 420 21.52 -15.04 -40.21
CA ILE A 420 22.98 -15.13 -40.20
C ILE A 420 23.40 -16.06 -41.32
N VAL A 421 24.25 -15.58 -42.23
CA VAL A 421 24.80 -16.38 -43.33
C VAL A 421 26.19 -16.84 -42.93
N LEU A 422 26.37 -18.17 -42.85
CA LEU A 422 27.69 -18.79 -42.80
C LEU A 422 28.30 -18.73 -44.19
N ASP A 423 29.40 -17.99 -44.34
CA ASP A 423 30.27 -18.14 -45.50
C ASP A 423 31.04 -19.46 -45.35
N ASN A 424 30.54 -20.51 -46.02
CA ASN A 424 31.16 -21.83 -45.99
C ASN A 424 32.58 -21.87 -46.59
N VAL A 425 33.00 -20.81 -47.30
CA VAL A 425 34.33 -20.70 -47.90
C VAL A 425 35.30 -20.00 -46.96
N ALA A 426 34.88 -18.92 -46.31
CA ALA A 426 35.71 -18.16 -45.38
C ALA A 426 35.66 -18.70 -43.93
N GLY A 427 34.68 -19.55 -43.60
CA GLY A 427 34.44 -20.01 -42.23
C GLY A 427 33.99 -18.88 -41.29
N THR A 428 33.53 -17.76 -41.85
CA THR A 428 33.10 -16.57 -41.12
C THR A 428 31.58 -16.43 -41.20
N TYR A 429 30.99 -15.98 -40.10
CA TYR A 429 29.58 -15.63 -40.04
C TYR A 429 29.42 -14.16 -40.40
N SER A 430 28.50 -13.85 -41.31
CA SER A 430 28.09 -12.48 -41.61
C SER A 430 26.64 -12.28 -41.19
N ALA A 431 26.43 -11.33 -40.30
CA ALA A 431 25.14 -10.69 -40.09
C ALA A 431 25.08 -9.51 -41.05
N ASP A 432 24.17 -9.53 -42.03
CA ASP A 432 23.93 -8.34 -42.83
C ASP A 432 23.20 -7.31 -41.98
N THR A 433 23.96 -6.44 -41.33
CA THR A 433 23.43 -5.37 -40.50
C THR A 433 22.80 -4.22 -41.30
N THR A 434 23.00 -4.19 -42.63
CA THR A 434 22.47 -3.12 -43.50
C THR A 434 20.95 -3.20 -43.69
N THR A 435 20.34 -4.32 -43.28
CA THR A 435 18.89 -4.55 -43.32
C THR A 435 18.22 -4.51 -41.94
N LEU A 436 18.97 -4.20 -40.87
CA LEU A 436 18.49 -4.27 -39.48
C LEU A 436 17.34 -3.33 -39.18
N GLN A 437 17.37 -2.15 -39.78
CA GLN A 437 16.46 -1.05 -39.53
C GLN A 437 15.99 -0.57 -40.88
N LEU A 438 14.73 -0.87 -41.18
CA LEU A 438 14.09 -0.35 -42.37
C LEU A 438 13.08 0.68 -41.91
N LYS A 439 13.52 1.95 -41.94
CA LYS A 439 12.63 3.08 -41.69
C LYS A 439 11.41 3.01 -42.60
N GLY A 440 10.23 3.02 -41.99
CA GLY A 440 8.95 3.03 -42.71
C GLY A 440 8.61 1.72 -43.44
N LEU A 441 9.19 0.58 -43.05
CA LEU A 441 8.82 -0.71 -43.63
C LEU A 441 7.35 -1.07 -43.32
N GLY A 442 6.61 -1.49 -44.35
CA GLY A 442 5.25 -2.01 -44.20
C GLY A 442 5.18 -3.37 -43.52
N ALA A 443 4.05 -3.62 -42.85
CA ALA A 443 3.78 -4.91 -42.23
C ALA A 443 3.54 -6.01 -43.29
N SER A 444 4.06 -7.21 -43.02
CA SER A 444 3.74 -8.42 -43.78
C SER A 444 3.01 -9.39 -42.87
N TYR A 445 1.69 -9.50 -43.03
CA TYR A 445 0.82 -10.21 -42.09
C TYR A 445 0.78 -11.73 -42.24
N GLY A 446 1.18 -12.25 -43.40
CA GLY A 446 1.10 -13.69 -43.68
C GLY A 446 -0.33 -14.25 -43.47
N THR A 447 -0.41 -15.50 -43.01
CA THR A 447 -1.68 -16.12 -42.61
C THR A 447 -1.86 -15.95 -41.10
N GLN A 448 -3.01 -15.46 -40.66
CA GLN A 448 -3.30 -15.27 -39.23
C GLN A 448 -3.07 -16.56 -38.43
N GLY A 449 -2.41 -16.43 -37.28
CA GLY A 449 -2.04 -17.54 -36.40
C GLY A 449 -0.81 -18.33 -36.85
N THR A 450 -0.23 -18.02 -38.01
CA THR A 450 0.96 -18.70 -38.54
C THR A 450 2.14 -17.73 -38.61
N GLY A 451 3.28 -18.14 -38.05
CA GLY A 451 4.55 -17.41 -38.17
C GLY A 451 5.37 -17.91 -39.35
N THR A 452 6.11 -17.02 -39.99
CA THR A 452 7.11 -17.39 -41.00
C THR A 452 8.35 -16.55 -40.79
N SER A 453 9.45 -17.18 -40.38
CA SER A 453 10.74 -16.51 -40.17
C SER A 453 11.23 -15.84 -41.43
N CYS A 454 11.84 -14.66 -41.29
CA CYS A 454 12.54 -14.01 -42.38
C CYS A 454 13.83 -14.77 -42.71
N ALA A 455 13.82 -15.52 -43.82
CA ALA A 455 15.04 -15.98 -44.45
C ALA A 455 15.53 -14.89 -45.43
N PHE A 456 16.82 -14.85 -45.75
CA PHE A 456 17.30 -14.04 -46.87
C PHE A 456 17.62 -14.94 -48.07
N PRO A 457 17.19 -14.60 -49.29
CA PRO A 457 16.28 -13.50 -49.65
C PRO A 457 14.82 -13.97 -49.61
N ALA A 458 14.05 -13.65 -48.58
CA ALA A 458 12.63 -13.99 -48.53
C ALA A 458 11.76 -12.76 -48.80
N THR A 459 10.88 -12.91 -49.80
CA THR A 459 9.77 -11.99 -50.11
C THR A 459 8.48 -12.35 -49.36
N SER A 460 8.51 -13.33 -48.46
CA SER A 460 7.31 -13.87 -47.80
C SER A 460 7.57 -14.29 -46.34
N CYS A 461 7.99 -13.36 -45.49
CA CYS A 461 8.00 -13.56 -44.04
C CYS A 461 6.89 -12.80 -43.33
N THR A 462 6.55 -13.22 -42.13
CA THR A 462 5.51 -12.58 -41.31
C THR A 462 6.21 -11.64 -40.33
N VAL A 463 5.95 -10.33 -40.43
CA VAL A 463 6.59 -9.30 -39.60
C VAL A 463 5.66 -8.09 -39.39
N PRO A 464 5.68 -7.48 -38.20
CA PRO A 464 5.06 -6.19 -37.96
C PRO A 464 5.78 -5.09 -38.74
N GLY A 465 5.01 -4.13 -39.23
CA GLY A 465 5.54 -2.92 -39.85
C GLY A 465 6.13 -1.96 -38.82
N ALA A 466 6.93 -1.01 -39.32
CA ALA A 466 7.54 0.05 -38.54
C ALA A 466 6.50 0.86 -37.76
N ARG A 467 6.72 1.04 -36.45
CA ARG A 467 5.75 1.71 -35.57
C ARG A 467 6.36 2.18 -34.25
N TRP A 468 5.63 3.04 -33.55
CA TRP A 468 5.91 3.50 -32.17
C TRP A 468 4.64 3.52 -31.32
N GLY A 469 4.80 3.64 -30.00
CA GLY A 469 3.68 3.95 -29.09
C GLY A 469 2.58 2.89 -29.00
N GLY A 470 2.89 1.63 -29.34
CA GLY A 470 2.03 0.48 -29.07
C GLY A 470 2.14 0.03 -27.62
N ILE A 471 1.22 -0.83 -27.19
CA ILE A 471 1.27 -1.43 -25.85
C ILE A 471 1.92 -2.81 -25.92
N THR A 472 2.56 -3.23 -24.83
CA THR A 472 3.31 -4.49 -24.76
C THR A 472 2.96 -5.30 -23.53
N TRP A 473 3.08 -6.63 -23.63
CA TRP A 473 3.01 -7.54 -22.49
C TRP A 473 3.73 -8.85 -22.80
N THR A 474 4.11 -9.58 -21.75
CA THR A 474 4.69 -10.92 -21.86
C THR A 474 3.67 -11.94 -21.35
N ASP A 475 3.44 -13.03 -22.07
CA ASP A 475 2.51 -14.06 -21.60
C ASP A 475 3.14 -15.01 -20.56
N ALA A 476 2.35 -15.96 -20.06
CA ALA A 476 2.82 -16.93 -19.06
C ALA A 476 3.82 -17.96 -19.63
N THR A 477 3.88 -18.13 -20.95
CA THR A 477 4.86 -19.02 -21.60
C THR A 477 6.21 -18.34 -21.75
N GLY A 478 6.21 -17.00 -21.81
CA GLY A 478 7.37 -16.14 -22.00
C GLY A 478 7.42 -15.50 -23.38
N ASN A 479 6.38 -15.66 -24.22
CA ASN A 479 6.30 -15.00 -25.53
C ASN A 479 5.94 -13.52 -25.37
N LEU A 480 6.43 -12.71 -26.31
CA LEU A 480 6.27 -11.25 -26.26
C LEU A 480 5.09 -10.84 -27.13
N TRP A 481 4.24 -9.95 -26.64
CA TRP A 481 3.04 -9.53 -27.36
C TRP A 481 2.96 -8.02 -27.50
N MET A 482 2.40 -7.53 -28.62
CA MET A 482 2.05 -6.12 -28.77
C MET A 482 0.65 -5.93 -29.36
N PHE A 483 0.10 -4.76 -29.09
CA PHE A 483 -1.09 -4.25 -29.76
C PHE A 483 -0.90 -2.79 -30.21
N GLY A 484 -1.33 -2.52 -31.43
CA GLY A 484 -1.51 -1.17 -31.97
C GLY A 484 -0.23 -0.36 -32.18
N GLY A 485 -0.31 0.94 -31.88
CA GLY A 485 0.70 1.94 -32.20
C GLY A 485 0.34 2.76 -33.44
N GLN A 486 1.23 3.67 -33.83
CA GLN A 486 1.14 4.40 -35.10
C GLN A 486 2.29 3.96 -36.00
N GLY A 487 1.99 3.57 -37.23
CA GLY A 487 2.98 2.92 -38.08
C GLY A 487 2.43 2.52 -39.43
N VAL A 488 3.20 1.68 -40.14
CA VAL A 488 2.85 1.23 -41.50
C VAL A 488 2.15 -0.13 -41.44
N ALA A 489 0.88 -0.15 -41.84
CA ALA A 489 0.08 -1.37 -42.01
C ALA A 489 0.32 -1.99 -43.40
N SER A 490 -0.61 -2.84 -43.86
CA SER A 490 -0.54 -3.43 -45.20
C SER A 490 -1.00 -2.47 -46.31
N ASP A 491 -1.83 -1.48 -45.98
CA ASP A 491 -2.42 -0.54 -46.91
C ASP A 491 -1.74 0.84 -46.88
N GLN A 492 -1.47 1.38 -45.69
CA GLN A 492 -0.95 2.73 -45.50
C GLN A 492 -0.32 2.94 -44.12
N PHE A 493 0.28 4.11 -43.93
CA PHE A 493 0.65 4.62 -42.61
C PHE A 493 -0.59 5.09 -41.84
N GLY A 494 -0.72 4.72 -40.57
CA GLY A 494 -1.84 5.15 -39.75
C GLY A 494 -1.84 4.55 -38.35
N LEU A 495 -3.00 4.58 -37.71
CA LEU A 495 -3.21 4.06 -36.36
C LEU A 495 -3.58 2.58 -36.42
N LEU A 496 -2.87 1.75 -35.67
CA LEU A 496 -2.88 0.30 -35.81
C LEU A 496 -3.69 -0.36 -34.69
N SER A 497 -4.32 -1.49 -34.99
CA SER A 497 -5.13 -2.32 -34.08
C SER A 497 -4.80 -3.80 -34.17
N ASP A 498 -3.71 -4.13 -34.85
CA ASP A 498 -3.19 -5.47 -34.98
C ASP A 498 -2.59 -5.98 -33.66
N VAL A 499 -2.71 -7.29 -33.44
CA VAL A 499 -2.14 -8.01 -32.30
C VAL A 499 -1.07 -8.95 -32.83
N TRP A 500 0.15 -8.79 -32.31
CA TRP A 500 1.31 -9.60 -32.68
C TRP A 500 1.85 -10.36 -31.49
N GLU A 501 2.34 -11.56 -31.76
CA GLU A 501 3.14 -12.36 -30.84
C GLU A 501 4.53 -12.59 -31.45
N PHE A 502 5.58 -12.40 -30.66
CA PHE A 502 6.93 -12.86 -30.94
C PHE A 502 7.16 -14.15 -30.15
N ASP A 503 7.27 -15.25 -30.88
CA ASP A 503 7.35 -16.59 -30.32
C ASP A 503 8.78 -16.95 -29.94
N LEU A 504 8.99 -17.08 -28.62
CA LEU A 504 10.25 -17.45 -28.00
C LEU A 504 10.28 -18.92 -27.55
N THR A 505 9.16 -19.65 -27.62
CA THR A 505 9.00 -20.90 -26.85
C THR A 505 8.58 -22.13 -27.65
N SER A 506 7.93 -22.00 -28.81
CA SER A 506 7.42 -23.17 -29.56
C SER A 506 8.49 -24.01 -30.27
N GLY A 507 9.78 -23.66 -30.11
CA GLY A 507 10.92 -24.45 -30.58
C GLY A 507 11.69 -23.96 -31.82
N PRO A 508 11.27 -22.93 -32.61
CA PRO A 508 12.16 -22.43 -33.64
C PRO A 508 13.18 -21.46 -33.03
N CYS A 509 12.78 -20.60 -32.09
CA CYS A 509 13.67 -19.60 -31.48
C CYS A 509 14.76 -20.25 -30.62
N SER A 510 16.01 -20.03 -30.99
CA SER A 510 17.17 -20.54 -30.25
C SER A 510 18.26 -19.49 -30.13
N TYR A 511 18.81 -19.35 -28.92
CA TYR A 511 20.04 -18.61 -28.70
C TYR A 511 21.21 -19.43 -29.26
N ASP A 512 21.83 -18.96 -30.33
CA ASP A 512 22.97 -19.61 -30.95
C ASP A 512 24.26 -19.23 -30.21
N SER A 513 24.61 -20.07 -29.24
CA SER A 513 25.90 -20.01 -28.53
C SER A 513 27.02 -20.76 -29.27
N ALA A 514 26.69 -21.59 -30.26
CA ALA A 514 27.65 -22.45 -30.94
C ALA A 514 28.53 -21.67 -31.93
N THR A 515 28.01 -20.58 -32.49
CA THR A 515 28.72 -19.72 -33.46
C THR A 515 29.49 -18.58 -32.80
N GLY A 516 29.40 -18.42 -31.48
CA GLY A 516 30.03 -17.33 -30.73
C GLY A 516 29.44 -15.95 -31.00
N THR A 517 28.38 -15.86 -31.81
CA THR A 517 27.70 -14.59 -32.17
C THR A 517 26.71 -14.13 -31.10
N GLY A 518 26.19 -15.06 -30.29
CA GLY A 518 25.26 -14.75 -29.20
C GLY A 518 23.90 -14.23 -29.70
N THR A 519 23.40 -14.74 -30.82
CA THR A 519 22.21 -14.21 -31.49
C THR A 519 21.00 -15.11 -31.33
N PHE A 520 19.81 -14.51 -31.34
CA PHE A 520 18.54 -15.24 -31.39
C PHE A 520 18.20 -15.55 -32.85
N THR A 521 18.24 -16.83 -33.21
CA THR A 521 17.93 -17.30 -34.55
C THR A 521 16.56 -17.96 -34.59
N LYS A 522 15.91 -17.91 -35.77
CA LYS A 522 14.63 -18.60 -36.08
C LYS A 522 13.43 -18.18 -35.21
N CYS A 523 13.53 -17.12 -34.43
CA CYS A 523 12.37 -16.54 -33.73
C CYS A 523 11.39 -15.97 -34.77
N GLN A 524 10.09 -16.00 -34.47
CA GLN A 524 9.07 -15.68 -35.46
C GLN A 524 8.04 -14.72 -34.89
N TRP A 525 7.64 -13.77 -35.71
CA TRP A 525 6.41 -13.03 -35.48
C TRP A 525 5.22 -13.82 -35.99
N ILE A 526 4.13 -13.75 -35.24
CA ILE A 526 2.84 -14.33 -35.56
C ILE A 526 1.80 -13.24 -35.45
N TRP A 527 1.07 -12.98 -36.53
CA TRP A 527 -0.11 -12.13 -36.47
C TRP A 527 -1.27 -12.90 -35.82
N ARG A 528 -1.69 -12.50 -34.62
CA ARG A 528 -2.69 -13.23 -33.83
C ARG A 528 -4.11 -12.71 -34.03
N GLY A 529 -4.27 -11.43 -34.35
CA GLY A 529 -5.59 -10.85 -34.57
C GLY A 529 -5.56 -9.34 -34.74
N GLY A 530 -6.73 -8.72 -34.61
CA GLY A 530 -6.92 -7.32 -35.01
C GLY A 530 -6.98 -7.19 -36.53
N SER A 531 -6.81 -5.96 -37.03
CA SER A 531 -6.88 -5.68 -38.47
C SER A 531 -5.49 -5.54 -39.09
N ASN A 532 -5.35 -6.05 -40.32
CA ASN A 532 -4.16 -5.81 -41.15
C ASN A 532 -4.17 -4.44 -41.86
N LEU A 533 -5.31 -3.74 -41.84
CA LEU A 533 -5.48 -2.38 -42.35
C LEU A 533 -5.28 -1.36 -41.22
N ALA A 534 -4.70 -0.21 -41.57
CA ALA A 534 -4.63 0.94 -40.66
C ALA A 534 -6.03 1.54 -40.42
N ASN A 535 -6.11 2.43 -39.41
CA ASN A 535 -7.22 3.35 -39.19
C ASN A 535 -8.57 2.69 -38.93
N GLN A 536 -8.56 1.51 -38.28
CA GLN A 536 -9.80 0.83 -37.92
C GLN A 536 -10.47 1.44 -36.69
N PHE A 537 -11.80 1.38 -36.66
CA PHE A 537 -12.63 2.02 -35.64
C PHE A 537 -12.84 1.14 -34.41
N ASN A 538 -13.13 1.77 -33.26
CA ASN A 538 -13.61 1.07 -32.08
C ASN A 538 -14.89 0.29 -32.41
N SER A 539 -14.95 -0.97 -31.96
CA SER A 539 -16.15 -1.80 -32.00
C SER A 539 -16.59 -2.18 -30.58
N ALA A 540 -17.74 -2.82 -30.42
CA ALA A 540 -18.19 -3.30 -29.12
C ALA A 540 -17.30 -4.41 -28.54
N THR A 541 -16.50 -5.08 -29.38
CA THR A 541 -15.73 -6.28 -29.01
C THR A 541 -14.23 -6.13 -29.20
N ALA A 542 -13.77 -5.00 -29.73
CA ALA A 542 -12.35 -4.76 -29.97
C ALA A 542 -12.05 -3.25 -30.02
N PRO A 543 -10.91 -2.82 -29.44
CA PRO A 543 -10.41 -1.48 -29.62
C PRO A 543 -9.97 -1.23 -31.07
N GLY A 544 -10.26 -0.04 -31.56
CA GLY A 544 -9.80 0.53 -32.81
C GLY A 544 -8.33 0.94 -32.75
N GLY A 545 -7.84 1.37 -33.92
CA GLY A 545 -6.45 1.75 -34.11
C GLY A 545 -6.09 2.95 -33.26
N ARG A 546 -4.99 2.83 -32.49
CA ARG A 546 -4.57 3.85 -31.53
C ARG A 546 -3.09 3.79 -31.20
N TRP A 547 -2.55 4.92 -30.77
CA TRP A 547 -1.20 5.01 -30.19
C TRP A 547 -1.23 5.71 -28.84
N GLY A 548 -0.18 5.49 -28.04
CA GLY A 548 -0.03 6.11 -26.74
C GLY A 548 -1.11 5.68 -25.75
N ALA A 549 -1.68 4.49 -25.88
CA ALA A 549 -2.56 3.97 -24.84
C ALA A 549 -1.73 3.60 -23.60
N ALA A 550 -2.23 3.92 -22.41
CA ALA A 550 -1.59 3.49 -21.18
C ALA A 550 -1.90 2.00 -20.96
N SER A 551 -0.93 1.21 -20.52
CA SER A 551 -1.16 -0.23 -20.32
C SER A 551 -0.42 -0.80 -19.13
N TYR A 552 -0.97 -1.88 -18.58
CA TYR A 552 -0.35 -2.64 -17.52
C TYR A 552 -0.83 -4.09 -17.58
N ARG A 553 0.05 -5.03 -17.22
CA ARG A 553 -0.31 -6.46 -17.11
C ARG A 553 -0.45 -6.83 -15.64
N ASP A 554 -1.62 -7.33 -15.25
CA ASP A 554 -1.84 -7.77 -13.87
C ASP A 554 -1.14 -9.11 -13.56
N SER A 555 -1.12 -9.49 -12.28
CA SER A 555 -0.51 -10.74 -11.81
C SER A 555 -1.23 -11.99 -12.32
N ALA A 556 -2.52 -11.87 -12.69
CA ALA A 556 -3.28 -12.94 -13.33
C ALA A 556 -3.00 -13.05 -14.84
N GLY A 557 -2.21 -12.13 -15.41
CA GLY A 557 -1.83 -12.09 -16.81
C GLY A 557 -2.83 -11.43 -17.74
N ASN A 558 -3.85 -10.73 -17.23
CA ASN A 558 -4.69 -9.88 -18.07
C ASN A 558 -3.97 -8.58 -18.39
N VAL A 559 -4.24 -8.04 -19.57
CA VAL A 559 -3.70 -6.74 -20.01
C VAL A 559 -4.79 -5.70 -19.90
N TRP A 560 -4.50 -4.62 -19.19
CA TRP A 560 -5.36 -3.45 -19.09
C TRP A 560 -4.84 -2.38 -20.01
N MET A 561 -5.74 -1.73 -20.74
CA MET A 561 -5.42 -0.65 -21.67
C MET A 561 -6.39 0.50 -21.47
N PHE A 562 -5.88 1.71 -21.26
CA PHE A 562 -6.69 2.92 -21.12
C PHE A 562 -6.32 3.96 -22.19
N GLY A 563 -7.35 4.46 -22.88
CA GLY A 563 -7.25 5.62 -23.75
C GLY A 563 -6.32 5.44 -24.95
N GLY A 564 -5.51 6.47 -25.21
CA GLY A 564 -4.72 6.67 -26.43
C GLY A 564 -5.37 7.67 -27.39
N GLN A 565 -4.62 8.13 -28.38
CA GLN A 565 -5.19 8.85 -29.51
C GLN A 565 -5.49 7.84 -30.62
N GLY A 566 -6.76 7.76 -30.98
CA GLY A 566 -7.28 6.64 -31.75
C GLY A 566 -8.53 6.96 -32.53
N TYR A 567 -8.91 6.02 -33.37
CA TYR A 567 -10.21 6.02 -34.03
C TYR A 567 -11.29 5.51 -33.08
N ASP A 568 -12.29 6.35 -32.86
CA ASP A 568 -13.45 6.03 -32.05
C ASP A 568 -14.51 5.24 -32.85
N SER A 569 -15.62 4.90 -32.19
CA SER A 569 -16.71 4.12 -32.79
C SER A 569 -17.53 4.88 -33.84
N ALA A 570 -17.36 6.20 -33.94
CA ALA A 570 -17.97 7.07 -34.94
C ALA A 570 -16.99 7.41 -36.09
N SER A 571 -15.89 6.66 -36.20
CA SER A 571 -14.84 6.86 -37.20
C SER A 571 -14.14 8.21 -37.11
N GLN A 572 -14.15 8.84 -35.93
CA GLN A 572 -13.43 10.08 -35.66
C GLN A 572 -12.12 9.81 -34.95
N ILE A 573 -11.09 10.59 -35.27
CA ILE A 573 -9.84 10.59 -34.51
C ILE A 573 -10.04 11.45 -33.27
N GLY A 574 -9.70 10.92 -32.11
CA GLY A 574 -9.76 11.67 -30.86
C GLY A 574 -8.96 11.03 -29.75
N LEU A 575 -8.92 11.74 -28.62
CA LEU A 575 -8.40 11.22 -27.37
C LEU A 575 -9.46 10.32 -26.72
N LEU A 576 -9.13 9.06 -26.51
CA LEU A 576 -10.05 8.05 -26.02
C LEU A 576 -9.97 7.95 -24.48
N ASN A 577 -11.08 7.59 -23.84
CA ASN A 577 -11.16 7.35 -22.39
C ASN A 577 -11.73 5.97 -22.04
N ASP A 578 -11.70 5.05 -22.99
CA ASP A 578 -12.12 3.66 -22.82
C ASP A 578 -11.06 2.86 -22.06
N LEU A 579 -11.53 2.06 -21.10
CA LEU A 579 -10.75 1.07 -20.37
C LEU A 579 -11.09 -0.32 -20.91
N TRP A 580 -10.11 -0.96 -21.52
CA TRP A 580 -10.22 -2.30 -22.07
C TRP A 580 -9.42 -3.31 -21.25
N LYS A 581 -9.92 -4.55 -21.19
CA LYS A 581 -9.22 -5.71 -20.65
C LYS A 581 -9.04 -6.74 -21.75
N TYR A 582 -7.80 -7.15 -22.02
CA TYR A 582 -7.49 -8.30 -22.86
C TYR A 582 -7.31 -9.54 -22.00
N ASN A 583 -8.13 -10.55 -22.25
CA ASN A 583 -8.02 -11.85 -21.59
C ASN A 583 -7.15 -12.78 -22.44
N MET A 584 -5.97 -13.11 -21.91
CA MET A 584 -4.99 -13.99 -22.58
C MET A 584 -5.47 -15.43 -22.75
N ALA A 585 -6.36 -15.92 -21.89
CA ALA A 585 -6.88 -17.28 -22.00
C ALA A 585 -7.88 -17.42 -23.16
N THR A 586 -8.63 -16.36 -23.45
CA THR A 586 -9.65 -16.35 -24.52
C THR A 586 -9.25 -15.58 -25.76
N ASN A 587 -8.10 -14.90 -25.74
CA ASN A 587 -7.63 -13.99 -26.79
C ASN A 587 -8.68 -12.95 -27.20
N ALA A 588 -9.33 -12.33 -26.22
CA ALA A 588 -10.45 -11.43 -26.46
C ALA A 588 -10.35 -10.15 -25.63
N TRP A 589 -10.75 -9.04 -26.26
CA TRP A 589 -10.93 -7.76 -25.61
C TRP A 589 -12.32 -7.65 -24.97
N THR A 590 -12.41 -7.00 -23.83
CA THR A 590 -13.66 -6.64 -23.15
C THR A 590 -13.59 -5.18 -22.75
N LEU A 591 -14.60 -4.39 -23.14
CA LEU A 591 -14.75 -3.02 -22.66
C LEU A 591 -15.20 -3.06 -21.20
N VAL A 592 -14.44 -2.46 -20.30
CA VAL A 592 -14.68 -2.48 -18.86
C VAL A 592 -15.29 -1.17 -18.36
N SER A 593 -14.82 -0.03 -18.87
CA SER A 593 -15.29 1.29 -18.47
C SER A 593 -15.02 2.32 -19.57
N GLY A 594 -15.59 3.51 -19.43
CA GLY A 594 -15.41 4.61 -20.39
C GLY A 594 -16.29 4.51 -21.64
N GLY A 595 -16.21 5.54 -22.48
CA GLY A 595 -16.98 5.63 -23.71
C GLY A 595 -16.19 5.20 -24.94
N THR A 596 -16.87 4.74 -25.99
CA THR A 596 -16.25 4.39 -27.28
C THR A 596 -16.18 5.58 -28.24
N THR A 597 -16.55 6.78 -27.82
CA THR A 597 -16.44 8.04 -28.58
C THR A 597 -15.27 8.87 -28.07
N GLY A 598 -14.56 9.55 -28.97
CA GLY A 598 -13.39 10.34 -28.61
C GLY A 598 -13.74 11.67 -27.92
N ASN A 599 -12.69 12.32 -27.42
CA ASN A 599 -12.68 13.69 -26.92
C ASN A 599 -13.67 13.96 -25.77
N GLN A 600 -13.83 12.98 -24.88
CA GLN A 600 -14.63 13.14 -23.67
C GLN A 600 -13.84 13.89 -22.60
N ASN A 601 -14.46 14.90 -22.00
CA ASN A 601 -13.88 15.62 -20.86
C ASN A 601 -13.86 14.74 -19.61
N GLY A 602 -12.94 15.01 -18.69
CA GLY A 602 -12.94 14.35 -17.39
C GLY A 602 -14.17 14.74 -16.57
N ALA A 603 -14.87 13.74 -16.03
CA ALA A 603 -16.03 13.93 -15.18
C ALA A 603 -15.60 13.73 -13.72
N TYR A 604 -15.42 14.84 -12.99
CA TYR A 604 -14.89 14.83 -11.63
C TYR A 604 -16.00 14.99 -10.58
N PRO A 605 -15.85 14.39 -9.39
CA PRO A 605 -16.66 14.71 -8.22
C PRO A 605 -16.33 16.12 -7.70
N ALA A 606 -17.13 16.59 -6.73
CA ALA A 606 -16.88 17.87 -6.07
C ALA A 606 -15.57 17.90 -5.26
N SER A 607 -15.08 16.75 -4.81
CA SER A 607 -13.87 16.62 -4.00
C SER A 607 -13.13 15.30 -4.31
N ALA A 608 -11.80 15.34 -4.21
CA ALA A 608 -10.96 14.13 -4.29
C ALA A 608 -11.31 13.12 -3.18
N GLY A 609 -11.01 11.85 -3.42
CA GLY A 609 -11.38 10.72 -2.57
C GLY A 609 -12.80 10.18 -2.80
N THR A 610 -13.59 10.80 -3.69
CA THR A 610 -14.97 10.39 -3.97
C THR A 610 -15.07 9.64 -5.31
N GLY A 611 -15.72 8.49 -5.32
CA GLY A 611 -15.97 7.67 -6.52
C GLY A 611 -17.45 7.53 -6.85
N GLY A 612 -17.75 7.00 -8.05
CA GLY A 612 -19.13 6.79 -8.49
C GLY A 612 -19.29 6.56 -9.98
N ALA A 613 -20.46 6.04 -10.37
CA ALA A 613 -20.76 5.60 -11.74
C ALA A 613 -20.79 6.70 -12.82
N GLY A 614 -20.78 7.97 -12.43
CA GLY A 614 -20.74 9.13 -13.35
C GLY A 614 -19.39 9.81 -13.44
N PHE A 615 -18.38 9.35 -12.69
CA PHE A 615 -17.04 9.92 -12.71
C PHE A 615 -16.14 9.07 -13.58
N ALA A 616 -15.31 9.75 -14.37
CA ALA A 616 -14.37 9.09 -15.26
C ALA A 616 -13.23 10.04 -15.63
N PRO A 617 -12.01 9.51 -15.83
CA PRO A 617 -10.94 10.28 -16.44
C PRO A 617 -11.34 10.71 -17.86
N GLY A 618 -10.91 11.92 -18.25
CA GLY A 618 -11.07 12.39 -19.62
C GLY A 618 -10.19 11.65 -20.61
N GLY A 619 -10.50 11.80 -21.89
CA GLY A 619 -9.75 11.20 -22.99
C GLY A 619 -8.31 11.66 -22.98
N ARG A 620 -7.35 10.73 -23.10
CA ARG A 620 -5.92 11.05 -22.98
C ARG A 620 -5.04 10.02 -23.66
N GLN A 621 -3.84 10.44 -24.03
CA GLN A 621 -2.75 9.57 -24.47
C GLN A 621 -1.57 9.68 -23.51
N THR A 622 -0.68 8.69 -23.55
CA THR A 622 0.64 8.66 -22.90
C THR A 622 0.59 8.96 -21.40
N ALA A 623 -0.52 8.56 -20.78
CA ALA A 623 -0.69 8.48 -19.34
C ALA A 623 0.06 7.26 -18.80
N VAL A 624 0.24 7.22 -17.48
CA VAL A 624 0.83 6.06 -16.80
C VAL A 624 -0.26 5.23 -16.17
N LEU A 625 -0.18 3.91 -16.34
CA LEU A 625 -1.11 2.95 -15.74
C LEU A 625 -0.34 2.02 -14.78
N TRP A 626 -0.91 1.78 -13.60
CA TRP A 626 -0.43 0.76 -12.67
C TRP A 626 -1.57 -0.17 -12.26
N VAL A 627 -1.23 -1.35 -11.74
CA VAL A 627 -2.15 -2.21 -11.01
C VAL A 627 -1.54 -2.52 -9.65
N ASP A 628 -2.29 -2.23 -8.58
CA ASP A 628 -1.83 -2.51 -7.22
C ASP A 628 -1.99 -4.00 -6.85
N LEU A 629 -1.43 -4.41 -5.71
CA LEU A 629 -1.51 -5.79 -5.22
C LEU A 629 -2.94 -6.27 -4.93
N SER A 630 -3.90 -5.35 -4.77
CA SER A 630 -5.33 -5.66 -4.61
C SER A 630 -6.07 -5.77 -5.95
N GLY A 631 -5.40 -5.51 -7.08
CA GLY A 631 -5.96 -5.55 -8.41
C GLY A 631 -6.67 -4.26 -8.84
N ASN A 632 -6.57 -3.16 -8.07
CA ASN A 632 -7.11 -1.88 -8.52
C ASN A 632 -6.20 -1.27 -9.58
N ILE A 633 -6.79 -0.54 -10.52
CA ILE A 633 -6.05 0.08 -11.61
C ILE A 633 -5.88 1.56 -11.28
N TRP A 634 -4.67 2.07 -11.47
CA TRP A 634 -4.33 3.45 -11.22
C TRP A 634 -3.91 4.12 -12.52
N LEU A 635 -4.37 5.36 -12.74
CA LEU A 635 -4.09 6.14 -13.94
C LEU A 635 -3.62 7.53 -13.53
N PHE A 636 -2.48 7.97 -14.05
CA PHE A 636 -1.92 9.29 -13.77
C PHE A 636 -1.61 10.07 -15.04
N GLY A 637 -1.99 11.35 -15.04
CA GLY A 637 -1.54 12.35 -15.98
C GLY A 637 -1.85 12.02 -17.45
N GLY A 638 -0.90 12.30 -18.34
CA GLY A 638 -1.03 12.17 -19.79
C GLY A 638 -1.39 13.47 -20.49
N PHE A 639 -1.42 13.42 -21.82
CA PHE A 639 -1.90 14.52 -22.66
C PHE A 639 -3.38 14.26 -22.98
N GLY A 640 -4.29 15.07 -22.42
CA GLY A 640 -5.70 14.75 -22.37
C GLY A 640 -6.65 15.91 -22.09
N LEU A 641 -7.93 15.59 -21.87
CA LEU A 641 -8.97 16.55 -21.56
C LEU A 641 -9.29 16.56 -20.06
N ASP A 642 -9.17 17.74 -19.45
CA ASP A 642 -9.55 17.98 -18.06
C ASP A 642 -11.07 18.21 -17.91
N SER A 643 -11.52 18.73 -16.76
CA SER A 643 -12.93 19.03 -16.51
C SER A 643 -13.53 20.12 -17.41
N LYS A 644 -12.69 20.94 -18.06
CA LYS A 644 -13.09 22.04 -18.93
C LYS A 644 -12.93 21.70 -20.42
N GLY A 645 -12.28 20.58 -20.74
CA GLY A 645 -11.90 20.26 -22.11
C GLY A 645 -10.78 21.16 -22.62
N THR A 646 -9.88 21.58 -21.73
CA THR A 646 -8.76 22.47 -22.05
C THR A 646 -7.99 21.95 -23.26
N SER A 647 -7.90 22.78 -24.29
CA SER A 647 -7.21 22.49 -25.55
C SER A 647 -6.45 23.73 -26.01
N GLY A 648 -5.28 23.56 -26.60
CA GLY A 648 -4.51 24.67 -27.18
C GLY A 648 -5.08 25.13 -28.52
N SER A 649 -4.75 26.37 -28.92
CA SER A 649 -4.95 26.85 -30.30
C SER A 649 -3.60 26.90 -31.00
N THR A 650 -3.35 25.98 -31.92
CA THR A 650 -2.13 25.97 -32.76
C THR A 650 -2.45 26.42 -34.18
N GLY A 651 -3.04 27.61 -34.31
CA GLY A 651 -3.28 28.25 -35.61
C GLY A 651 -4.33 27.55 -36.49
N PRO A 652 -4.63 28.12 -37.68
CA PRO A 652 -5.66 27.60 -38.57
C PRO A 652 -5.27 26.21 -39.12
N GLY A 653 -6.04 25.18 -38.78
CA GLY A 653 -5.90 23.83 -39.32
C GLY A 653 -5.20 22.79 -38.43
N SER A 654 -4.71 23.18 -37.24
CA SER A 654 -4.17 22.23 -36.25
C SER A 654 -5.22 21.91 -35.18
N LEU A 655 -5.66 20.66 -35.12
CA LEU A 655 -6.56 20.14 -34.08
C LEU A 655 -5.74 19.49 -32.96
N GLN A 656 -4.95 20.28 -32.22
CA GLN A 656 -4.39 19.77 -30.96
C GLN A 656 -5.46 19.84 -29.87
N ILE A 657 -6.26 18.79 -29.77
CA ILE A 657 -7.27 18.61 -28.73
C ILE A 657 -6.57 18.09 -27.47
N GLY A 658 -6.80 18.72 -26.31
CA GLY A 658 -6.22 18.33 -25.03
C GLY A 658 -5.01 19.16 -24.58
N SER A 659 -4.53 18.83 -23.38
CA SER A 659 -3.42 19.49 -22.68
C SER A 659 -2.85 18.55 -21.61
N VAL A 660 -1.74 18.90 -20.93
CA VAL A 660 -1.11 17.96 -19.99
C VAL A 660 -1.83 17.94 -18.64
N LEU A 661 -1.97 16.74 -18.06
CA LEU A 661 -2.73 16.49 -16.84
C LEU A 661 -1.83 15.97 -15.71
N ASN A 662 -2.25 16.13 -14.45
CA ASN A 662 -1.64 15.50 -13.26
C ASN A 662 -2.66 14.83 -12.33
N ASP A 663 -3.88 14.58 -12.80
CA ASP A 663 -4.88 13.86 -12.02
C ASP A 663 -4.47 12.40 -11.81
N LEU A 664 -4.63 11.92 -10.57
CA LEU A 664 -4.50 10.51 -10.21
C LEU A 664 -5.89 9.92 -10.01
N TRP A 665 -6.19 8.86 -10.75
CA TRP A 665 -7.44 8.12 -10.69
C TRP A 665 -7.21 6.69 -10.24
N LYS A 666 -8.17 6.13 -9.51
CA LYS A 666 -8.24 4.73 -9.14
C LYS A 666 -9.52 4.12 -9.70
N PHE A 667 -9.42 2.98 -10.38
CA PHE A 667 -10.54 2.14 -10.78
C PHE A 667 -10.59 0.89 -9.93
N ASP A 668 -11.74 0.66 -9.29
CA ASP A 668 -12.06 -0.59 -8.61
C ASP A 668 -12.79 -1.52 -9.61
N PRO A 669 -12.16 -2.62 -10.06
CA PRO A 669 -12.78 -3.55 -11.01
C PRO A 669 -13.92 -4.38 -10.43
N VAL A 670 -14.04 -4.48 -9.10
CA VAL A 670 -15.15 -5.16 -8.43
C VAL A 670 -16.38 -4.25 -8.41
N ALA A 671 -16.19 -2.98 -8.05
CA ALA A 671 -17.26 -1.99 -8.06
C ALA A 671 -17.60 -1.47 -9.47
N GLY A 672 -16.65 -1.55 -10.40
CA GLY A 672 -16.77 -0.99 -11.76
C GLY A 672 -16.76 0.54 -11.76
N GLN A 673 -16.04 1.18 -10.83
CA GLN A 673 -16.12 2.62 -10.59
C GLN A 673 -14.75 3.28 -10.50
N TRP A 674 -14.69 4.51 -11.02
CA TRP A 674 -13.55 5.41 -10.87
C TRP A 674 -13.71 6.30 -9.63
N THR A 675 -12.57 6.56 -8.99
CA THR A 675 -12.39 7.51 -7.89
C THR A 675 -11.28 8.47 -8.27
N TRP A 676 -11.52 9.78 -8.20
CA TRP A 676 -10.47 10.78 -8.33
C TRP A 676 -9.73 10.87 -7.00
N VAL A 677 -8.43 10.57 -6.98
CA VAL A 677 -7.66 10.38 -5.74
C VAL A 677 -6.79 11.59 -5.42
N SER A 678 -6.07 12.12 -6.40
CA SER A 678 -5.10 13.21 -6.20
C SER A 678 -4.90 14.01 -7.49
N GLY A 679 -4.06 15.05 -7.43
CA GLY A 679 -3.83 15.97 -8.54
C GLY A 679 -4.98 16.96 -8.77
N SER A 680 -5.00 17.61 -9.92
CA SER A 680 -6.01 18.63 -10.25
C SER A 680 -7.02 18.14 -11.27
N ASN A 681 -8.23 18.70 -11.21
CA ASN A 681 -9.24 18.53 -12.27
C ASN A 681 -9.08 19.53 -13.43
N LEU A 682 -7.98 20.29 -13.45
CA LEU A 682 -7.58 21.22 -14.50
C LEU A 682 -6.23 20.81 -15.08
N ALA A 683 -6.02 21.07 -16.36
CA ALA A 683 -4.75 20.84 -17.04
C ALA A 683 -3.69 21.89 -16.68
N ASN A 684 -2.44 21.66 -17.07
CA ASN A 684 -1.31 22.60 -16.99
C ASN A 684 -0.97 23.09 -15.59
N GLN A 685 -1.08 22.19 -14.62
CA GLN A 685 -0.75 22.49 -13.23
C GLN A 685 0.72 22.25 -12.96
N ASN A 686 1.36 23.22 -12.30
CA ASN A 686 2.72 23.08 -11.79
C ASN A 686 2.77 22.04 -10.67
N GLY A 687 3.91 21.37 -10.56
CA GLY A 687 4.21 20.49 -9.45
C GLY A 687 4.42 21.27 -8.16
N VAL A 688 4.00 20.66 -7.06
CA VAL A 688 4.24 21.14 -5.70
C VAL A 688 5.30 20.23 -5.09
N TYR A 689 6.50 20.75 -4.93
CA TYR A 689 7.65 20.06 -4.37
C TYR A 689 7.84 20.55 -2.93
N GLY A 690 7.48 19.71 -1.97
CA GLY A 690 7.77 19.90 -0.56
C GLY A 690 9.21 19.50 -0.24
N THR A 691 9.46 19.08 0.99
CA THR A 691 10.78 18.56 1.37
C THR A 691 11.00 17.19 0.73
N GLN A 692 12.15 17.03 0.08
CA GLN A 692 12.56 15.80 -0.59
C GLN A 692 12.48 14.59 0.36
N GLY A 693 11.84 13.52 -0.11
CA GLY A 693 11.62 12.23 0.56
C GLY A 693 10.77 12.28 1.82
N ILE A 694 10.00 13.35 2.01
CA ILE A 694 9.04 13.48 3.12
C ILE A 694 7.62 13.52 2.54
N SER A 695 6.75 12.60 3.00
CA SER A 695 5.31 12.70 2.81
C SER A 695 4.72 13.79 3.74
N ASN A 696 3.60 14.39 3.37
CA ASN A 696 2.93 15.42 4.18
C ASN A 696 2.27 14.83 5.45
N ALA A 697 1.98 13.53 5.46
CA ALA A 697 1.45 12.79 6.61
C ALA A 697 2.34 12.87 7.85
N THR A 698 3.66 13.04 7.65
CA THR A 698 4.66 13.02 8.73
C THR A 698 4.92 14.40 9.36
N THR A 699 4.59 15.50 8.67
CA THR A 699 4.99 16.86 9.10
C THR A 699 3.83 17.81 9.43
N ASN A 700 2.57 17.43 9.14
CA ASN A 700 1.43 18.36 9.24
C ASN A 700 1.65 19.65 8.41
N ALA A 701 2.54 19.62 7.41
CA ALA A 701 2.94 20.78 6.63
C ALA A 701 1.88 21.16 5.58
N ALA A 702 1.78 22.46 5.30
CA ALA A 702 0.67 23.08 4.56
C ALA A 702 0.66 22.81 3.04
N ALA A 703 1.70 22.24 2.45
CA ALA A 703 1.79 22.02 1.00
C ALA A 703 1.84 20.52 0.70
N THR A 704 0.80 19.99 0.06
CA THR A 704 0.78 18.60 -0.38
C THR A 704 1.73 18.42 -1.55
N ASN A 705 2.77 17.59 -1.41
CA ASN A 705 3.52 17.05 -2.55
C ASN A 705 2.55 16.58 -3.64
N VAL A 706 2.70 17.12 -4.86
CA VAL A 706 1.89 16.72 -6.03
C VAL A 706 2.76 16.85 -7.28
N PRO A 707 2.96 15.77 -8.05
CA PRO A 707 3.69 15.88 -9.31
C PRO A 707 2.98 16.83 -10.28
N GLY A 708 3.74 17.62 -11.02
CA GLY A 708 3.19 18.51 -12.04
C GLY A 708 2.61 17.78 -13.24
N SER A 709 1.82 18.51 -14.05
CA SER A 709 1.12 17.97 -15.23
C SER A 709 2.10 17.50 -16.27
N ARG A 710 1.99 16.25 -16.72
CA ARG A 710 3.00 15.62 -17.57
C ARG A 710 2.47 14.48 -18.43
N TRP A 711 3.18 14.20 -19.53
CA TRP A 711 2.89 13.08 -20.43
C TRP A 711 4.18 12.38 -20.89
N GLY A 712 4.06 11.13 -21.32
CA GLY A 712 5.21 10.32 -21.71
C GLY A 712 6.14 9.99 -20.55
N SER A 713 5.62 9.99 -19.32
CA SER A 713 6.34 9.55 -18.14
C SER A 713 6.45 8.03 -18.11
N MET A 714 7.44 7.53 -17.37
CA MET A 714 7.57 6.12 -17.02
C MET A 714 6.90 5.86 -15.68
N GLY A 715 6.42 4.64 -15.45
CA GLY A 715 6.01 4.23 -14.12
C GLY A 715 6.12 2.74 -13.88
N TRP A 716 6.32 2.38 -12.62
CA TRP A 716 6.43 1.00 -12.17
C TRP A 716 5.84 0.84 -10.77
N VAL A 717 5.64 -0.39 -10.34
CA VAL A 717 5.20 -0.73 -8.98
C VAL A 717 6.38 -1.38 -8.27
N ASN A 718 6.74 -0.89 -7.08
CA ASN A 718 7.81 -1.50 -6.28
C ASN A 718 7.31 -2.79 -5.57
N PRO A 719 8.19 -3.58 -4.93
CA PRO A 719 7.77 -4.78 -4.19
C PRO A 719 6.72 -4.54 -3.09
N ASP A 720 6.69 -3.34 -2.49
CA ASP A 720 5.71 -2.95 -1.46
C ASP A 720 4.31 -2.63 -2.04
N GLY A 721 4.20 -2.53 -3.36
CA GLY A 721 2.96 -2.17 -4.06
C GLY A 721 2.76 -0.68 -4.29
N ASN A 722 3.71 0.19 -3.93
CA ASN A 722 3.64 1.63 -4.16
C ASN A 722 3.93 1.99 -5.62
N LEU A 723 3.37 3.12 -6.06
CA LEU A 723 3.37 3.52 -7.46
C LEU A 723 4.49 4.52 -7.71
N PHE A 724 5.46 4.17 -8.55
CA PHE A 724 6.57 5.05 -8.92
C PHE A 724 6.34 5.69 -10.28
N LEU A 725 6.81 6.93 -10.40
CA LEU A 725 6.71 7.78 -11.58
C LEU A 725 8.05 8.47 -11.84
N PHE A 726 8.49 8.47 -13.10
CA PHE A 726 9.73 9.15 -13.51
C PHE A 726 9.54 9.97 -14.78
N GLY A 727 10.06 11.21 -14.74
CA GLY A 727 10.22 12.08 -15.90
C GLY A 727 8.93 12.41 -16.65
N GLY A 728 9.03 12.54 -17.97
CA GLY A 728 7.98 13.00 -18.89
C GLY A 728 8.20 14.42 -19.39
N PHE A 729 7.30 14.90 -20.24
CA PHE A 729 7.26 16.31 -20.65
C PHE A 729 6.06 16.99 -20.00
N GLY A 730 6.27 18.13 -19.36
CA GLY A 730 5.25 18.71 -18.53
C GLY A 730 5.72 19.90 -17.71
N TYR A 731 5.08 20.09 -16.57
CA TYR A 731 5.30 21.21 -15.68
C TYR A 731 6.11 20.78 -14.45
N GLY A 732 7.21 21.49 -14.20
CA GLY A 732 7.95 21.45 -12.94
C GLY A 732 7.29 22.36 -11.90
N SER A 733 8.08 22.91 -10.98
CA SER A 733 7.66 23.94 -10.03
C SER A 733 7.50 25.31 -10.71
N GLN A 734 6.96 26.32 -10.00
CA GLN A 734 6.99 27.74 -10.46
C GLN A 734 8.41 28.37 -10.46
N GLY A 735 9.45 27.55 -10.63
CA GLY A 735 10.84 27.98 -10.70
C GLY A 735 11.18 28.71 -12.00
N SER A 736 12.48 28.69 -12.34
CA SER A 736 13.02 29.47 -13.47
C SER A 736 12.61 28.92 -14.85
N GLN A 737 12.32 27.62 -14.92
CA GLN A 737 11.87 26.90 -16.11
C GLN A 737 10.70 25.97 -15.74
N PRO A 738 9.46 26.46 -15.77
CA PRO A 738 8.31 25.73 -15.23
C PRO A 738 7.78 24.65 -16.18
N THR A 739 8.22 24.60 -17.45
CA THR A 739 7.69 23.65 -18.44
C THR A 739 8.79 23.11 -19.34
N GLY A 740 8.82 21.80 -19.56
CA GLY A 740 9.82 21.11 -20.37
C GLY A 740 9.88 19.61 -20.06
N PHE A 741 10.97 18.97 -20.41
CA PHE A 741 11.26 17.59 -19.99
C PHE A 741 11.58 17.55 -18.50
N LEU A 742 11.22 16.46 -17.83
CA LEU A 742 11.40 16.27 -16.39
C LEU A 742 12.32 15.07 -16.13
N ASN A 743 13.03 15.09 -15.01
CA ASN A 743 13.85 13.97 -14.50
C ASN A 743 13.57 13.64 -13.03
N ASP A 744 12.46 14.13 -12.50
CA ASP A 744 12.02 13.90 -11.13
C ASP A 744 11.46 12.48 -10.94
N VAL A 745 11.70 11.93 -9.75
CA VAL A 745 11.20 10.63 -9.30
C VAL A 745 10.20 10.85 -8.19
N TRP A 746 9.00 10.29 -8.36
CA TRP A 746 7.93 10.35 -7.39
C TRP A 746 7.45 8.96 -7.00
N GLU A 747 6.99 8.82 -5.75
CA GLU A 747 6.28 7.65 -5.25
C GLU A 747 4.92 8.08 -4.72
N TYR A 748 3.86 7.39 -5.11
CA TYR A 748 2.56 7.43 -4.44
C TYR A 748 2.48 6.26 -3.47
N GLN A 749 2.50 6.58 -2.18
CA GLN A 749 2.52 5.60 -1.12
C GLN A 749 1.08 5.18 -0.78
N LEU A 750 0.72 3.92 -1.07
CA LEU A 750 -0.65 3.46 -0.93
C LEU A 750 -1.13 3.38 0.52
N SER A 751 -0.22 3.18 1.47
CA SER A 751 -0.53 3.06 2.89
C SER A 751 -0.98 4.40 3.52
N THR A 752 -0.42 5.52 3.04
CA THR A 752 -0.71 6.88 3.54
C THR A 752 -1.61 7.66 2.60
N GLY A 753 -1.67 7.28 1.32
CA GLY A 753 -2.44 7.98 0.29
C GLY A 753 -1.76 9.25 -0.20
N GLU A 754 -0.44 9.36 -0.08
CA GLU A 754 0.32 10.58 -0.36
C GLU A 754 1.45 10.40 -1.37
N TRP A 755 1.81 11.50 -2.04
CA TRP A 755 2.99 11.57 -2.90
C TRP A 755 4.24 11.94 -2.10
N ILE A 756 5.36 11.34 -2.50
CA ILE A 756 6.70 11.63 -2.03
C ILE A 756 7.54 11.99 -3.25
N TRP A 757 8.19 13.16 -3.22
CA TRP A 757 9.21 13.51 -4.20
C TRP A 757 10.56 12.98 -3.72
N TRP A 758 11.12 11.99 -4.39
CA TRP A 758 12.35 11.35 -3.95
C TRP A 758 13.60 12.02 -4.47
N LYS A 759 13.66 12.32 -5.77
CA LYS A 759 14.88 12.75 -6.49
C LYS A 759 14.54 13.52 -7.76
N GLY A 760 15.60 14.01 -8.43
CA GLY A 760 15.54 14.81 -9.65
C GLY A 760 15.14 16.25 -9.36
N SER A 761 15.08 17.08 -10.41
CA SER A 761 14.96 18.52 -10.23
C SER A 761 13.51 18.99 -10.11
N VAL A 762 13.34 20.13 -9.44
CA VAL A 762 12.08 20.89 -9.42
C VAL A 762 11.90 21.74 -10.68
N ASP A 763 12.98 21.99 -11.42
CA ASP A 763 12.99 22.70 -12.71
C ASP A 763 12.97 21.71 -13.88
N ALA A 764 12.35 22.10 -14.99
CA ALA A 764 12.38 21.32 -16.22
C ALA A 764 13.74 21.45 -16.96
N ASP A 765 13.89 20.63 -18.00
CA ASP A 765 15.00 20.64 -18.97
C ASP A 765 16.39 20.49 -18.34
N GLN A 766 16.47 19.73 -17.25
CA GLN A 766 17.74 19.49 -16.59
C GLN A 766 18.60 18.47 -17.35
N PRO A 767 19.90 18.76 -17.52
CA PRO A 767 20.82 17.83 -18.13
C PRO A 767 21.06 16.61 -17.24
N GLY A 768 21.44 15.50 -17.86
CA GLY A 768 21.98 14.36 -17.15
C GLY A 768 23.44 14.58 -16.77
N THR A 769 23.88 13.82 -15.77
CA THR A 769 25.25 13.80 -15.29
C THR A 769 25.74 12.37 -15.41
N TYR A 770 26.85 12.18 -16.13
CA TYR A 770 27.41 10.88 -16.51
C TYR A 770 28.81 10.76 -15.91
N ILE A 771 29.07 9.73 -15.13
CA ILE A 771 30.40 9.51 -14.54
C ILE A 771 31.28 8.75 -15.54
N THR A 772 32.46 9.30 -15.84
CA THR A 772 33.36 8.77 -16.89
C THR A 772 34.57 7.97 -16.38
N SER A 773 34.80 7.93 -15.06
CA SER A 773 35.92 7.18 -14.46
C SER A 773 35.39 5.94 -13.73
N PRO A 774 35.63 4.71 -14.25
CA PRO A 774 35.16 3.49 -13.62
C PRO A 774 36.11 3.15 -12.45
N VAL A 775 35.66 3.37 -11.23
CA VAL A 775 36.29 2.78 -10.06
C VAL A 775 35.35 1.68 -9.61
N ASN A 776 35.51 0.49 -10.19
CA ASN A 776 34.81 -0.75 -9.80
C ASN A 776 33.26 -0.75 -9.95
N PHE A 777 32.74 -1.57 -10.88
CA PHE A 777 31.30 -1.78 -11.13
C PHE A 777 30.48 -2.32 -9.91
N PHE A 778 31.16 -2.83 -8.88
CA PHE A 778 30.61 -3.34 -7.62
C PHE A 778 30.99 -2.50 -6.38
N GLN A 779 31.95 -1.57 -6.50
CA GLN A 779 32.21 -0.54 -5.47
C GLN A 779 31.82 0.78 -6.10
N LEU A 780 30.51 1.04 -6.12
CA LEU A 780 29.93 2.33 -6.51
C LEU A 780 30.76 3.42 -5.81
N ASN A 781 31.59 4.19 -6.52
CA ASN A 781 32.07 5.44 -5.95
C ASN A 781 30.92 6.43 -6.10
N TYR A 782 30.32 6.71 -4.95
CA TYR A 782 29.05 7.37 -4.72
C TYR A 782 29.09 8.83 -5.16
N THR A 783 27.97 9.29 -5.72
CA THR A 783 27.56 10.67 -6.09
C THR A 783 27.47 11.05 -7.57
N ASN A 784 26.32 11.68 -7.86
CA ASN A 784 26.03 12.55 -8.99
C ASN A 784 25.71 11.92 -10.34
N ASN A 785 25.49 10.61 -10.45
CA ASN A 785 24.94 10.07 -11.69
C ASN A 785 23.43 10.40 -11.76
N ALA A 786 23.02 11.15 -12.78
CA ALA A 786 21.65 11.64 -12.90
C ALA A 786 21.17 11.45 -14.33
N VAL A 787 20.01 10.81 -14.47
CA VAL A 787 19.34 10.72 -15.77
C VAL A 787 18.91 12.12 -16.19
N GLY A 788 19.26 12.50 -17.42
CA GLY A 788 18.78 13.76 -17.98
C GLY A 788 17.29 13.75 -18.28
N ALA A 789 16.67 14.93 -18.20
CA ALA A 789 15.25 15.12 -18.38
C ALA A 789 14.76 14.57 -19.73
N ARG A 790 13.72 13.73 -19.71
CA ARG A 790 13.26 13.01 -20.90
C ARG A 790 11.80 12.55 -20.82
N ARG A 791 11.22 12.22 -21.97
CA ARG A 791 9.93 11.54 -22.11
C ARG A 791 10.05 10.31 -23.01
N GLY A 792 9.01 9.47 -22.98
CA GLY A 792 8.76 8.39 -23.92
C GLY A 792 9.85 7.33 -23.97
N ALA A 793 10.68 7.27 -22.93
CA ALA A 793 11.73 6.28 -22.85
C ALA A 793 11.17 4.86 -22.65
N ALA A 794 11.82 3.91 -23.30
CA ALA A 794 11.53 2.49 -23.09
C ALA A 794 11.96 2.09 -21.68
N HIS A 795 11.17 1.26 -21.02
CA HIS A 795 11.47 0.86 -19.65
C HIS A 795 11.04 -0.57 -19.34
N TRP A 796 11.70 -1.14 -18.33
CA TRP A 796 11.45 -2.46 -17.81
C TRP A 796 11.23 -2.34 -16.31
N GLY A 797 10.08 -2.83 -15.84
CA GLY A 797 9.74 -2.84 -14.42
C GLY A 797 10.71 -3.67 -13.57
N PRO A 798 10.55 -3.62 -12.24
CA PRO A 798 11.49 -4.22 -11.30
C PRO A 798 11.78 -5.69 -11.60
N ASN A 799 13.06 -6.05 -11.64
CA ASN A 799 13.48 -7.45 -11.64
C ASN A 799 13.34 -8.06 -10.22
N PRO A 800 13.66 -9.35 -10.00
CA PRO A 800 13.60 -9.95 -8.66
C PRO A 800 14.46 -9.29 -7.58
N PHE A 801 15.44 -8.47 -7.97
CA PHE A 801 16.28 -7.65 -7.07
C PHE A 801 15.76 -6.22 -6.92
N GLY A 802 14.62 -5.88 -7.52
CA GLY A 802 14.00 -4.56 -7.47
C GLY A 802 14.55 -3.55 -8.48
N TYR A 803 15.49 -3.93 -9.37
CA TYR A 803 16.07 -3.00 -10.35
C TYR A 803 15.13 -2.70 -11.50
N VAL A 804 14.99 -1.41 -11.82
CA VAL A 804 14.26 -0.90 -13.00
C VAL A 804 15.27 -0.49 -14.06
N TYR A 805 14.93 -0.66 -15.33
CA TYR A 805 15.81 -0.28 -16.43
C TYR A 805 15.11 0.70 -17.37
N LEU A 806 15.91 1.56 -17.98
CA LEU A 806 15.51 2.66 -18.85
C LEU A 806 16.40 2.64 -20.10
N PHE A 807 15.81 2.86 -21.28
CA PHE A 807 16.54 3.09 -22.51
C PHE A 807 15.95 4.27 -23.30
N GLY A 808 16.82 5.17 -23.72
CA GLY A 808 16.50 6.21 -24.70
C GLY A 808 15.45 7.23 -24.24
N GLY A 809 14.50 7.54 -25.12
CA GLY A 809 13.53 8.63 -24.99
C GLY A 809 13.98 9.91 -25.67
N GLU A 810 13.11 10.91 -25.69
CA GLU A 810 13.41 12.26 -26.20
C GLU A 810 13.73 13.19 -25.01
N GLY A 811 14.86 13.89 -25.05
CA GLY A 811 15.25 14.75 -23.93
C GLY A 811 16.70 15.24 -23.97
N TYR A 812 17.27 15.46 -22.77
CA TYR A 812 18.63 15.98 -22.57
C TYR A 812 19.59 14.87 -22.16
N ALA A 813 20.73 14.78 -22.86
CA ALA A 813 21.86 13.97 -22.43
C ALA A 813 22.70 14.74 -21.39
N GLY A 814 23.49 15.75 -21.77
CA GLY A 814 24.43 16.43 -20.85
C GLY A 814 24.31 17.96 -20.77
N ALA A 815 25.06 18.58 -19.85
CA ALA A 815 25.04 20.04 -19.63
C ALA A 815 25.47 20.82 -20.88
N GLY A 816 24.60 21.71 -21.37
CA GLY A 816 24.83 22.49 -22.61
C GLY A 816 24.67 21.69 -23.91
N GLY A 817 24.23 20.42 -23.84
CA GLY A 817 23.92 19.60 -25.01
C GLY A 817 22.56 19.91 -25.62
N PRO A 818 22.37 19.67 -26.94
CA PRO A 818 21.07 19.84 -27.58
C PRO A 818 20.07 18.76 -27.11
N TYR A 819 18.78 19.11 -27.16
CA TYR A 819 17.67 18.18 -27.00
C TYR A 819 17.63 17.20 -28.20
N GLY A 820 17.25 15.93 -27.98
CA GLY A 820 17.07 14.96 -29.07
C GLY A 820 16.74 13.54 -28.59
N GLU A 821 16.68 12.60 -29.52
CA GLU A 821 16.46 11.17 -29.23
C GLU A 821 17.72 10.53 -28.63
N LEU A 822 17.56 9.86 -27.50
CA LEU A 822 18.62 9.28 -26.69
C LEU A 822 18.71 7.76 -26.92
N ASN A 823 19.89 7.17 -26.73
CA ASN A 823 20.11 5.71 -26.75
C ASN A 823 20.92 5.20 -25.55
N ASP A 824 20.97 5.98 -24.48
CA ASP A 824 21.64 5.59 -23.24
C ASP A 824 20.78 4.59 -22.47
N VAL A 825 21.45 3.67 -21.76
CA VAL A 825 20.82 2.71 -20.86
C VAL A 825 21.11 3.10 -19.42
N TRP A 826 20.08 3.03 -18.59
CA TRP A 826 20.19 3.30 -17.17
C TRP A 826 19.51 2.21 -16.35
N ARG A 827 20.09 1.92 -15.18
CA ARG A 827 19.50 1.05 -14.18
C ARG A 827 19.17 1.87 -12.94
N TYR A 828 17.91 1.83 -12.52
CA TYR A 828 17.48 2.39 -11.25
C TYR A 828 17.66 1.36 -10.13
N LEU A 829 18.33 1.76 -9.05
CA LEU A 829 18.47 1.00 -7.82
C LEU A 829 17.26 1.31 -6.91
N PRO A 830 16.51 0.30 -6.44
CA PRO A 830 15.37 0.53 -5.57
C PRO A 830 15.80 1.17 -4.26
N PHE A 831 15.00 2.10 -3.74
CA PHE A 831 15.13 2.52 -2.34
C PHE A 831 14.89 1.31 -1.42
N PRO A 832 15.51 1.28 -0.23
CA PRO A 832 15.11 0.36 0.83
C PRO A 832 13.60 0.41 1.01
N THR A 833 12.99 -0.75 0.92
CA THR A 833 11.57 -0.97 1.15
C THR A 833 11.36 -1.36 2.63
N ASN A 834 10.18 -1.07 3.17
CA ASN A 834 9.89 -1.19 4.62
C ASN A 834 9.82 -2.62 5.15
#